data_AF-A0A7V3RSB1-F1
#
_entry.id   AF-A0A7V3RSB1-F1
#
_cell.length_a   1.000
_cell.length_b   1.000
_cell.length_c   1.000
_cell.angle_alpha   90.00
_cell.angle_beta   90.00
_cell.angle_gamma   90.00
#
_symmetry.space_group_name_H-M   'P 1'
#
loop_
_entity.id
_entity.type
_entity.pdbx_description
1 polymer ?
#
loop_
_entity_poly.entity_id
_entity_poly.type
_entity_poly.pdbx_seq_one_letter_code
_entity_poly.pdbx_strand_id
1 'polypeptide(L)'
;GNLQPREWRERLAASVVEAIHPGRMPTLTRAEVENFYRKNRYYLSLESKQLLLEPFLADAALAAAKESHLRAAPTLVYLANTIAADGAEIPYSVVAALDPTQAPPLGPFLPAEMKQLADDAIVLADWKDSPLPRQTGTKVTLSFFPPTHQGELHEERATFRLAGYVPLQGVADDPDLTPEFPGITDKLSLTDWDPPFPYDNRRIKPRDEEYWRQHRTTPKAYVNLAVGQRLWGSRFGRLTSVRLATETGRDLSQAAATFKKHLLARLDPAQGGLVFNAVRKQALQASNGGADFALLFLGFSFFLIAASLLLVGLLFRLNIDRRAKEIGLLMAVGYRRAAVQRLLLGEGAVLAAAGAVVGSCLAMLYARLLLHLLATLWPGQTLQSFLRPHFEPLSLIFGAGSAFLVSVFTVAGAVLSLGRVAPRALLAGQMSGEGAFVVAPPCAGGRERRRQYWSWATVGAALVGGSVLLASCGRIEDHEVRAMMFFGSGSLLLLAWMAGLSGWMRRRRYRPVEGHGLWNVARLGIRNAARHPGRSLLTAGLLAAAAFLLVAVEAFRRHADASEAVVQANGGFNLVAESDLPLFRDLNTKEGRQEVHDKLLPIYRDEFDGDNSRAQRRAQEAAALLEQVDVVAFRVQAGDDASCLNLYQPLRPRLLGVPVAFIESQQGGFRFAATAARTEDERRNPWILLLPQEGQVPAFGEKNTVEWMLKSRLGGQIFLPPSHRLRIDGLLNDSVFQSSLLVSEPNFLRLYPGHEGYHFFLIRTPEGKEDEVRRVLELAYGDRGLRVTPTTERLNTYLAVVST
;
A
#
# COMPACT_ATOMS: atom_id res chain seq x y z
N GLY A 1 20.59 -54.18 2.97
CA GLY A 1 21.72 -53.79 2.11
C GLY A 1 22.95 -53.63 2.98
N ASN A 2 24.12 -53.99 2.45
CA ASN A 2 25.40 -53.78 3.11
C ASN A 2 25.96 -52.44 2.61
N LEU A 3 26.32 -51.56 3.55
CA LEU A 3 26.97 -50.29 3.29
C LEU A 3 28.49 -50.53 3.16
N GLN A 4 29.01 -50.23 1.99
CA GLN A 4 30.46 -50.23 1.73
C GLN A 4 31.12 -49.08 2.50
N PRO A 5 32.41 -49.20 2.87
CA PRO A 5 33.16 -48.12 3.52
C PRO A 5 33.05 -46.76 2.83
N ARG A 6 32.98 -46.73 1.50
CA ARG A 6 32.79 -45.48 0.75
C ARG A 6 31.42 -44.83 0.99
N GLU A 7 30.38 -45.64 1.23
CA GLU A 7 29.00 -45.18 1.34
C GLU A 7 28.67 -44.63 2.73
N TRP A 8 29.27 -45.20 3.79
CA TRP A 8 29.02 -44.72 5.15
C TRP A 8 30.02 -43.68 5.62
N ARG A 9 31.23 -43.59 5.05
CA ARG A 9 32.24 -42.59 5.46
C ARG A 9 31.73 -41.16 5.35
N GLU A 10 30.90 -40.88 4.35
CA GLU A 10 30.29 -39.57 4.14
C GLU A 10 29.22 -39.24 5.19
N ARG A 11 28.69 -40.24 5.92
CA ARG A 11 27.49 -40.08 6.76
C ARG A 11 27.69 -40.43 8.23
N LEU A 12 28.67 -41.26 8.57
CA LEU A 12 28.92 -41.71 9.95
C LEU A 12 30.34 -41.31 10.39
N ALA A 13 30.45 -40.96 11.68
CA ALA A 13 31.74 -40.72 12.32
C ALA A 13 32.53 -42.02 12.49
N ALA A 14 33.87 -41.97 12.40
CA ALA A 14 34.67 -43.17 12.59
C ALA A 14 34.50 -43.76 14.01
N SER A 15 34.26 -42.92 15.02
CA SER A 15 33.94 -43.35 16.38
C SER A 15 32.65 -44.18 16.45
N VAL A 16 31.63 -43.84 15.66
CA VAL A 16 30.39 -44.60 15.55
C VAL A 16 30.66 -45.97 14.93
N VAL A 17 31.46 -46.02 13.87
CA VAL A 17 31.80 -47.29 13.22
C VAL A 17 32.63 -48.18 14.12
N GLU A 18 33.60 -47.62 14.84
CA GLU A 18 34.42 -48.34 15.81
C GLU A 18 33.58 -48.87 16.99
N ALA A 19 32.57 -48.10 17.43
CA ALA A 19 31.63 -48.54 18.46
C ALA A 19 30.72 -49.69 17.98
N ILE A 20 30.43 -49.79 16.68
CA ILE A 20 29.70 -50.92 16.09
C ILE A 20 30.62 -52.14 15.95
N HIS A 21 31.84 -51.94 15.44
CA HIS A 21 32.85 -52.99 15.19
C HIS A 21 34.24 -52.54 15.63
N PRO A 22 34.69 -52.91 16.84
CA PRO A 22 36.01 -52.55 17.35
C PRO A 22 37.13 -53.20 16.51
N GLY A 23 38.03 -52.40 15.95
CA GLY A 23 39.31 -52.87 15.38
C GLY A 23 39.35 -53.27 13.89
N ARG A 24 38.32 -53.00 13.08
CA ARG A 24 38.36 -53.12 11.60
C ARG A 24 37.56 -52.01 10.90
N MET A 25 37.77 -51.84 9.59
CA MET A 25 36.89 -51.06 8.69
C MET A 25 35.94 -52.02 7.93
N PRO A 26 34.85 -52.52 8.54
CA PRO A 26 33.98 -53.49 7.89
C PRO A 26 32.97 -52.83 6.94
N THR A 27 32.35 -53.66 6.10
CA THR A 27 31.03 -53.35 5.53
C THR A 27 30.00 -53.38 6.66
N LEU A 28 29.19 -52.32 6.79
CA LEU A 28 28.15 -52.23 7.80
C LEU A 28 26.83 -52.73 7.25
N THR A 29 26.08 -53.53 7.99
CA THR A 29 24.70 -53.86 7.63
C THR A 29 23.76 -52.80 8.22
N ARG A 30 22.64 -52.56 7.53
CA ARG A 30 21.58 -51.67 8.04
C ARG A 30 21.14 -52.04 9.47
N ALA A 31 21.02 -53.34 9.77
CA ALA A 31 20.60 -53.81 11.08
C ALA A 31 21.61 -53.48 12.20
N GLU A 32 22.92 -53.53 11.91
CA GLU A 32 23.96 -53.15 12.88
C GLU A 32 23.89 -51.66 13.21
N VAL A 33 23.73 -50.81 12.20
CA VAL A 33 23.58 -49.36 12.39
C VAL A 33 22.29 -49.07 13.17
N GLU A 34 21.15 -49.65 12.78
CA GLU A 34 19.89 -49.48 13.50
C GLU A 34 19.98 -49.95 14.96
N ASN A 35 20.66 -51.06 15.23
CA ASN A 35 20.87 -51.56 16.59
C ASN A 35 21.76 -50.63 17.42
N PHE A 36 22.80 -50.04 16.82
CA PHE A 36 23.62 -49.02 17.49
C PHE A 36 22.78 -47.82 17.91
N TYR A 37 21.98 -47.27 17.00
CA TYR A 37 21.12 -46.12 17.31
C TYR A 37 20.05 -46.48 18.35
N ARG A 38 19.43 -47.66 18.27
CA ARG A 38 18.47 -48.13 19.27
C ARG A 38 19.08 -48.33 20.65
N LYS A 39 20.36 -48.70 20.75
CA LYS A 39 21.02 -48.97 22.05
C LYS A 39 21.67 -47.72 22.65
N ASN A 40 22.34 -46.92 21.82
CA ASN A 40 23.20 -45.82 22.26
C ASN A 40 22.61 -44.42 22.00
N ARG A 41 21.59 -44.30 21.13
CA ARG A 41 20.99 -43.03 20.70
C ARG A 41 19.46 -43.10 20.75
N TYR A 42 18.93 -43.40 21.94
CA TYR A 42 17.50 -43.66 22.15
C TYR A 42 16.64 -42.38 22.23
N TYR A 43 16.64 -41.56 21.17
CA TYR A 43 15.84 -40.34 21.07
C TYR A 43 15.24 -40.16 19.67
N LEU A 44 14.27 -39.25 19.55
CA LEU A 44 13.77 -38.72 18.28
C LEU A 44 14.28 -37.29 18.12
N SER A 45 14.59 -36.85 16.91
CA SER A 45 14.96 -35.47 16.61
C SER A 45 13.93 -34.85 15.68
N LEU A 46 13.39 -33.69 16.07
CA LEU A 46 12.64 -32.82 15.17
C LEU A 46 13.55 -31.73 14.64
N GLU A 47 13.75 -31.71 13.33
CA GLU A 47 14.67 -30.82 12.62
C GLU A 47 13.98 -30.16 11.42
N SER A 48 14.57 -29.04 10.95
CA SER A 48 14.16 -28.36 9.74
C SER A 48 15.25 -28.45 8.68
N LYS A 49 14.86 -28.61 7.42
CA LYS A 49 15.79 -28.49 6.28
C LYS A 49 16.35 -27.07 6.11
N GLN A 50 15.75 -26.09 6.78
CA GLN A 50 16.21 -24.70 6.80
C GLN A 50 17.16 -24.42 7.99
N LEU A 51 17.71 -25.45 8.63
CA LEU A 51 18.58 -25.41 9.81
C LEU A 51 17.91 -24.93 11.10
N LEU A 52 17.14 -23.85 11.06
CA LEU A 52 16.37 -23.31 12.18
C LEU A 52 14.91 -23.78 12.14
N LEU A 53 14.36 -24.04 13.33
CA LEU A 53 12.94 -24.25 13.54
C LEU A 53 12.24 -22.90 13.66
N GLU A 54 11.24 -22.67 12.81
CA GLU A 54 10.38 -21.49 12.89
C GLU A 54 9.74 -21.39 14.30
N PRO A 55 9.58 -20.18 14.87
CA PRO A 55 9.11 -20.02 16.24
C PRO A 55 7.79 -20.74 16.55
N PHE A 56 6.80 -20.66 15.65
CA PHE A 56 5.51 -21.32 15.86
C PHE A 56 5.62 -22.85 15.84
N LEU A 57 6.53 -23.41 15.02
CA LEU A 57 6.79 -24.84 14.94
C LEU A 57 7.51 -25.33 16.20
N ALA A 58 8.50 -24.58 16.68
CA ALA A 58 9.21 -24.87 17.92
C ALA A 58 8.24 -24.90 19.12
N ASP A 59 7.38 -23.89 19.26
CA ASP A 59 6.40 -23.82 20.34
C ASP A 59 5.38 -24.97 20.26
N ALA A 60 4.87 -25.26 19.05
CA ALA A 60 3.97 -26.39 18.81
C ALA A 60 4.62 -27.73 19.15
N ALA A 61 5.91 -27.92 18.81
CA ALA A 61 6.68 -29.11 19.11
C ALA A 61 6.88 -29.32 20.60
N LEU A 62 7.25 -28.28 21.36
CA LEU A 62 7.41 -28.39 22.81
C LEU A 62 6.08 -28.70 23.51
N ALA A 63 4.99 -28.11 23.03
CA ALA A 63 3.65 -28.40 23.55
C ALA A 63 3.19 -29.84 23.20
N ALA A 64 3.49 -30.31 21.99
CA ALA A 64 3.20 -31.69 21.55
C ALA A 64 4.01 -32.74 22.31
N ALA A 65 5.26 -32.41 22.67
CA ALA A 65 6.09 -33.28 23.50
C ALA A 65 5.46 -33.49 24.88
N LYS A 66 4.99 -32.40 25.52
CA LYS A 66 4.31 -32.46 26.83
C LYS A 66 3.06 -33.34 26.80
N GLU A 67 2.19 -33.19 25.79
CA GLU A 67 1.00 -34.04 25.63
C GLU A 67 1.32 -35.49 25.32
N SER A 68 2.43 -35.74 24.61
CA SER A 68 2.87 -37.09 24.28
C SER A 68 3.62 -37.77 25.44
N HIS A 69 3.75 -37.09 26.59
CA HIS A 69 4.58 -37.53 27.72
C HIS A 69 6.02 -37.84 27.29
N LEU A 70 6.57 -36.99 26.41
CA LEU A 70 7.96 -37.04 25.97
C LEU A 70 8.75 -35.91 26.63
N ARG A 71 9.96 -36.25 27.06
CA ARG A 71 10.93 -35.27 27.53
C ARG A 71 11.53 -34.57 26.32
N ALA A 72 11.37 -33.25 26.24
CA ALA A 72 11.96 -32.44 25.19
C ALA A 72 13.23 -31.75 25.67
N ALA A 73 14.30 -31.86 24.89
CA ALA A 73 15.55 -31.11 25.02
C ALA A 73 15.68 -30.18 23.80
N PRO A 74 15.27 -28.91 23.91
CA PRO A 74 15.50 -27.92 22.88
C PRO A 74 17.01 -27.70 22.70
N THR A 75 17.46 -27.68 21.45
CA THR A 75 18.87 -27.57 21.10
C THR A 75 19.05 -26.49 20.04
N LEU A 76 20.11 -25.70 20.20
CA LEU A 76 20.57 -24.73 19.21
C LEU A 76 22.04 -24.99 18.94
N VAL A 77 22.36 -25.42 17.72
CA VAL A 77 23.74 -25.62 17.28
C VAL A 77 24.17 -24.48 16.37
N TYR A 78 25.41 -24.02 16.54
CA TYR A 78 25.98 -22.96 15.73
C TYR A 78 27.45 -23.24 15.40
N LEU A 79 27.95 -22.62 14.31
CA LEU A 79 29.35 -22.72 13.93
C LEU A 79 30.10 -21.46 14.41
N ALA A 80 31.07 -21.65 15.30
CA ALA A 80 32.01 -20.60 15.68
C ALA A 80 33.18 -20.57 14.69
N ASN A 81 33.54 -19.38 14.20
CA ASN A 81 34.72 -19.16 13.36
C ASN A 81 36.01 -19.50 14.11
N THR A 82 36.05 -19.16 15.41
CA THR A 82 37.23 -19.38 16.27
C THR A 82 36.81 -19.62 17.72
N ILE A 83 37.42 -20.62 18.36
CA ILE A 83 37.45 -20.78 19.83
C ILE A 83 38.88 -20.46 20.28
N ALA A 84 39.07 -19.41 21.06
CA ALA A 84 40.39 -18.95 21.50
C ALA A 84 40.50 -18.87 23.03
N ALA A 85 41.64 -19.28 23.57
CA ALA A 85 42.01 -19.11 24.99
C ALA A 85 43.53 -19.06 25.15
N ASP A 86 44.04 -18.13 25.95
CA ASP A 86 45.47 -17.92 26.26
C ASP A 86 46.42 -17.99 25.04
N GLY A 87 46.01 -17.39 23.92
CA GLY A 87 46.81 -17.33 22.67
C GLY A 87 46.74 -18.59 21.80
N ALA A 88 46.07 -19.66 22.24
CA ALA A 88 45.74 -20.81 21.43
C ALA A 88 44.36 -20.66 20.78
N GLU A 89 44.19 -21.18 19.56
CA GLU A 89 42.91 -21.17 18.86
C GLU A 89 42.59 -22.50 18.16
N ILE A 90 41.29 -22.76 18.05
CA ILE A 90 40.68 -23.80 17.21
C ILE A 90 39.77 -23.10 16.19
N PRO A 91 40.04 -23.23 14.88
CA PRO A 91 39.20 -22.64 13.85
C PRO A 91 37.93 -23.47 13.61
N TYR A 92 36.89 -22.84 13.08
CA TYR A 92 35.66 -23.44 12.53
C TYR A 92 35.12 -24.64 13.34
N SER A 93 34.51 -24.34 14.48
CA SER A 93 34.11 -25.33 15.47
C SER A 93 32.62 -25.27 15.76
N VAL A 94 31.98 -26.44 15.80
CA VAL A 94 30.58 -26.57 16.18
C VAL A 94 30.43 -26.34 17.69
N VAL A 95 29.49 -25.49 18.07
CA VAL A 95 29.12 -25.18 19.46
C VAL A 95 27.65 -25.48 19.66
N ALA A 96 27.32 -26.21 20.72
CA ALA A 96 25.94 -26.53 21.07
C ALA A 96 25.46 -25.73 22.29
N ALA A 97 24.31 -25.10 22.15
CA ALA A 97 23.57 -24.46 23.22
C ALA A 97 22.36 -25.33 23.58
N LEU A 98 22.41 -25.95 24.76
CA LEU A 98 21.36 -26.84 25.25
C LEU A 98 21.43 -26.92 26.78
N ASP A 99 20.50 -27.65 27.40
CA ASP A 99 20.53 -27.93 28.84
C ASP A 99 21.35 -29.20 29.11
N PRO A 100 22.57 -29.10 29.68
CA PRO A 100 23.45 -30.25 29.86
C PRO A 100 23.09 -31.11 31.09
N THR A 101 22.05 -30.71 31.84
CA THR A 101 21.58 -31.38 33.07
C THR A 101 20.39 -32.32 32.83
N GLN A 102 19.93 -32.44 31.58
CA GLN A 102 18.86 -33.34 31.18
C GLN A 102 19.12 -34.76 31.66
N ALA A 103 18.08 -35.49 32.07
CA ALA A 103 18.24 -36.89 32.48
C ALA A 103 18.45 -37.82 31.27
N PRO A 104 19.03 -39.03 31.47
CA PRO A 104 19.25 -39.99 30.39
C PRO A 104 17.95 -40.30 29.62
N PRO A 105 18.01 -40.48 28.29
CA PRO A 105 19.20 -40.56 27.42
C PRO A 105 19.69 -39.21 26.84
N LEU A 106 19.09 -38.07 27.24
CA LEU A 106 19.41 -36.74 26.68
C LEU A 106 20.49 -35.99 27.47
N GLY A 107 20.99 -36.58 28.55
CA GLY A 107 22.09 -36.12 29.40
C GLY A 107 22.20 -37.02 30.65
N PRO A 108 22.73 -36.54 31.79
CA PRO A 108 23.57 -35.37 31.92
C PRO A 108 24.97 -35.72 31.41
N PHE A 109 25.71 -34.72 30.95
CA PHE A 109 27.08 -34.92 30.48
C PHE A 109 28.06 -33.89 31.04
N LEU A 110 27.63 -33.08 32.01
CA LEU A 110 28.54 -32.25 32.79
C LEU A 110 29.49 -33.12 33.65
N PRO A 111 30.68 -32.59 33.99
CA PRO A 111 31.56 -33.23 34.97
C PRO A 111 30.81 -33.49 36.29
N ALA A 112 31.11 -34.60 36.97
CA ALA A 112 30.37 -35.06 38.16
C ALA A 112 30.31 -34.02 39.30
N GLU A 113 31.28 -33.11 39.35
CA GLU A 113 31.40 -32.03 40.34
C GLU A 113 30.47 -30.83 40.05
N MET A 114 29.88 -30.76 38.85
CA MET A 114 29.11 -29.62 38.35
C MET A 114 27.64 -29.99 38.14
N LYS A 115 26.76 -29.39 38.95
CA LYS A 115 25.31 -29.63 38.87
C LYS A 115 24.59 -28.79 37.80
N GLN A 116 25.15 -27.64 37.44
CA GLN A 116 24.56 -26.73 36.47
C GLN A 116 25.65 -25.88 35.82
N LEU A 117 25.44 -25.50 34.55
CA LEU A 117 26.30 -24.55 33.84
C LEU A 117 25.76 -23.13 34.03
N ALA A 118 26.62 -22.17 34.36
CA ALA A 118 26.25 -20.76 34.47
C ALA A 118 26.23 -20.06 33.11
N ASP A 119 25.50 -18.95 32.99
CA ASP A 119 25.35 -18.21 31.72
C ASP A 119 26.62 -17.50 31.22
N ASP A 120 27.59 -17.28 32.12
CA ASP A 120 28.91 -16.74 31.81
C ASP A 120 29.97 -17.85 31.61
N ALA A 121 29.56 -19.12 31.63
CA ALA A 121 30.46 -20.26 31.65
C ALA A 121 30.33 -21.14 30.39
N ILE A 122 31.44 -21.76 29.99
CA ILE A 122 31.52 -22.67 28.83
C ILE A 122 32.22 -23.96 29.22
N VAL A 123 31.80 -25.06 28.61
CA VAL A 123 32.41 -26.39 28.79
C VAL A 123 32.94 -26.86 27.44
N LEU A 124 34.14 -27.42 27.41
CA LEU A 124 34.80 -27.86 26.18
C LEU A 124 34.85 -29.38 26.09
N ALA A 125 34.80 -29.94 24.89
CA ALA A 125 35.02 -31.38 24.70
C ALA A 125 36.46 -31.77 25.05
N ASP A 126 36.65 -32.88 25.79
CA ASP A 126 37.97 -33.45 26.06
C ASP A 126 38.39 -34.36 24.91
N TRP A 127 39.30 -33.86 24.07
CA TRP A 127 39.90 -34.59 22.98
C TRP A 127 41.43 -34.45 23.00
N LYS A 128 42.11 -35.48 22.50
CA LYS A 128 43.53 -35.74 22.76
C LYS A 128 44.47 -34.60 22.35
N ASP A 129 44.22 -33.98 21.20
CA ASP A 129 45.13 -32.99 20.60
C ASP A 129 44.60 -31.53 20.70
N SER A 130 43.73 -31.27 21.67
CA SER A 130 43.19 -29.93 21.91
C SER A 130 44.31 -28.94 22.29
N PRO A 131 44.43 -27.80 21.58
CA PRO A 131 45.44 -26.78 21.87
C PRO A 131 45.06 -25.85 23.04
N LEU A 132 43.83 -25.94 23.54
CA LEU A 132 43.31 -25.02 24.54
C LEU A 132 43.82 -25.38 25.95
N PRO A 133 44.06 -24.38 26.81
CA PRO A 133 44.53 -24.58 28.18
C PRO A 133 43.52 -25.38 28.99
N ARG A 134 44.01 -26.35 29.79
CA ARG A 134 43.15 -27.22 30.62
C ARG A 134 42.73 -26.60 31.96
N GLN A 135 43.20 -25.40 32.29
CA GLN A 135 42.94 -24.75 33.56
C GLN A 135 41.51 -24.18 33.63
N THR A 136 40.71 -24.65 34.58
CA THR A 136 39.38 -24.09 34.85
C THR A 136 39.49 -22.63 35.30
N GLY A 137 38.57 -21.77 34.86
CA GLY A 137 38.57 -20.34 35.13
C GLY A 137 39.20 -19.48 34.05
N THR A 138 39.92 -20.07 33.08
CA THR A 138 40.47 -19.35 31.93
C THR A 138 39.36 -18.71 31.08
N LYS A 139 39.65 -17.54 30.50
CA LYS A 139 38.73 -16.86 29.58
C LYS A 139 38.80 -17.51 28.20
N VAL A 140 37.66 -17.99 27.71
CA VAL A 140 37.47 -18.55 26.38
C VAL A 140 36.65 -17.57 25.55
N THR A 141 37.16 -17.18 24.40
CA THR A 141 36.48 -16.28 23.47
C THR A 141 35.99 -17.07 22.27
N LEU A 142 34.69 -16.99 22.00
CA LEU A 142 34.07 -17.46 20.77
C LEU A 142 33.96 -16.29 19.80
N SER A 143 34.48 -16.46 18.59
CA SER A 143 34.23 -15.54 17.47
C SER A 143 33.30 -16.21 16.48
N PHE A 144 32.27 -15.51 16.01
CA PHE A 144 31.25 -16.06 15.10
C PHE A 144 30.63 -14.94 14.25
N PHE A 145 30.03 -15.31 13.13
CA PHE A 145 29.15 -14.39 12.40
C PHE A 145 27.77 -14.43 13.05
N PRO A 146 27.18 -13.33 13.52
CA PRO A 146 25.82 -13.33 14.03
C PRO A 146 24.83 -13.62 12.88
N PRO A 147 23.64 -14.17 13.17
CA PRO A 147 22.62 -14.47 12.16
C PRO A 147 21.88 -13.21 11.67
N THR A 148 22.50 -12.02 11.75
CA THR A 148 21.88 -10.75 11.37
C THR A 148 21.83 -10.57 9.86
N HIS A 149 20.85 -9.77 9.42
CA HIS A 149 20.63 -9.49 8.01
C HIS A 149 21.63 -8.49 7.45
N GLN A 150 21.89 -8.69 6.15
CA GLN A 150 22.57 -7.81 5.20
C GLN A 150 24.08 -7.96 5.18
N GLY A 151 24.58 -8.67 4.14
CA GLY A 151 25.73 -8.32 3.30
C GLY A 151 27.12 -8.15 3.93
N GLU A 152 27.22 -7.55 5.11
CA GLU A 152 28.39 -7.34 5.91
C GLU A 152 28.46 -8.43 6.98
N LEU A 153 29.30 -9.43 6.73
CA LEU A 153 29.64 -10.43 7.72
C LEU A 153 30.56 -9.78 8.75
N HIS A 154 29.97 -9.15 9.78
CA HIS A 154 30.72 -8.65 10.92
C HIS A 154 30.96 -9.79 11.91
N GLU A 155 32.21 -10.04 12.26
CA GLU A 155 32.52 -11.06 13.26
C GLU A 155 32.27 -10.50 14.67
N GLU A 156 31.35 -11.12 15.42
CA GLU A 156 31.11 -10.81 16.83
C GLU A 156 31.90 -11.75 17.74
N ARG A 157 32.16 -11.29 18.97
CA ARG A 157 32.91 -12.05 19.98
C ARG A 157 32.13 -12.14 21.29
N ALA A 158 32.05 -13.35 21.83
CA ALA A 158 31.50 -13.62 23.16
C ALA A 158 32.57 -14.27 24.05
N THR A 159 32.73 -13.77 25.28
CA THR A 159 33.73 -14.28 26.24
C THR A 159 33.05 -15.03 27.36
N PHE A 160 33.59 -16.20 27.70
CA PHE A 160 33.10 -17.10 28.74
C PHE A 160 34.22 -17.54 29.67
N ARG A 161 33.87 -17.98 30.88
CA ARG A 161 34.77 -18.63 31.82
C ARG A 161 34.75 -20.14 31.60
N LEU A 162 35.91 -20.75 31.41
CA LEU A 162 36.03 -22.19 31.25
C LEU A 162 35.62 -22.91 32.54
N ALA A 163 34.51 -23.65 32.47
CA ALA A 163 33.94 -24.34 33.62
C ALA A 163 34.56 -25.74 33.79
N GLY A 164 34.96 -26.39 32.70
CA GLY A 164 35.57 -27.71 32.70
C GLY A 164 35.61 -28.35 31.31
N TYR A 165 36.01 -29.62 31.27
CA TYR A 165 36.04 -30.45 30.08
C TYR A 165 35.07 -31.62 30.21
N VAL A 166 34.39 -31.97 29.12
CA VAL A 166 33.47 -33.12 29.08
C VAL A 166 34.06 -34.25 28.25
N PRO A 167 34.07 -35.48 28.78
CA PRO A 167 34.54 -36.62 28.01
C PRO A 167 33.61 -36.82 26.80
N LEU A 168 34.20 -37.13 25.65
CA LEU A 168 33.46 -37.50 24.45
C LEU A 168 32.82 -38.88 24.63
N GLN A 169 31.70 -38.91 25.37
CA GLN A 169 30.88 -40.10 25.62
C GLN A 169 29.40 -39.72 25.65
N GLY A 170 28.53 -40.65 25.25
CA GLY A 170 27.07 -40.43 25.27
C GLY A 170 26.66 -39.21 24.46
N VAL A 171 25.87 -38.31 25.06
CA VAL A 171 25.34 -37.11 24.40
C VAL A 171 26.43 -36.10 24.04
N ALA A 172 27.55 -36.07 24.78
CA ALA A 172 28.67 -35.18 24.47
C ALA A 172 29.50 -35.65 23.25
N ASP A 173 29.31 -36.89 22.79
CA ASP A 173 29.93 -37.44 21.57
C ASP A 173 28.89 -37.72 20.49
N ASP A 174 27.88 -36.85 20.36
CA ASP A 174 26.77 -37.02 19.43
C ASP A 174 26.96 -36.18 18.15
N PRO A 175 27.38 -36.78 17.01
CA PRO A 175 27.52 -36.03 15.76
C PRO A 175 26.16 -35.56 15.23
N ASP A 176 25.09 -36.31 15.51
CA ASP A 176 23.71 -36.03 15.07
C ASP A 176 23.04 -34.95 15.93
N LEU A 177 23.80 -34.24 16.78
CA LEU A 177 23.33 -33.05 17.50
C LEU A 177 23.24 -31.85 16.56
N THR A 178 24.06 -31.87 15.53
CA THR A 178 24.12 -30.88 14.46
C THR A 178 23.25 -31.36 13.30
N PRO A 179 22.21 -30.60 12.90
CA PRO A 179 21.42 -30.95 11.72
C PRO A 179 22.25 -30.93 10.44
N GLU A 180 21.77 -31.61 9.40
CA GLU A 180 22.42 -31.61 8.09
C GLU A 180 22.45 -30.20 7.47
N PHE A 181 23.64 -29.78 7.01
CA PHE A 181 23.88 -28.55 6.29
C PHE A 181 24.72 -28.83 5.02
N PRO A 182 24.19 -28.50 3.82
CA PRO A 182 24.91 -28.70 2.55
C PRO A 182 26.20 -27.88 2.48
N GLY A 183 27.29 -28.46 1.96
CA GLY A 183 28.60 -27.83 1.88
C GLY A 183 29.48 -28.00 3.13
N ILE A 184 28.93 -28.52 4.23
CA ILE A 184 29.65 -28.74 5.51
C ILE A 184 29.51 -30.20 5.95
N THR A 185 28.29 -30.62 6.27
CA THR A 185 28.03 -31.94 6.86
C THR A 185 28.19 -33.10 5.88
N ASP A 186 28.04 -32.82 4.58
CA ASP A 186 28.21 -33.75 3.46
C ASP A 186 29.67 -33.92 3.02
N LYS A 187 30.60 -33.11 3.55
CA LYS A 187 32.02 -33.15 3.18
C LYS A 187 32.81 -34.12 4.05
N LEU A 188 33.76 -34.83 3.44
CA LEU A 188 34.65 -35.77 4.15
C LEU A 188 35.81 -35.09 4.87
N SER A 189 36.29 -33.96 4.35
CA SER A 189 37.40 -33.18 4.87
C SER A 189 36.91 -31.77 5.24
N LEU A 190 37.49 -31.18 6.28
CA LEU A 190 37.30 -29.75 6.59
C LEU A 190 37.77 -28.89 5.42
N THR A 191 38.91 -29.22 4.80
CA THR A 191 39.46 -28.44 3.68
C THR A 191 38.59 -28.42 2.42
N ASP A 192 37.57 -29.29 2.33
CA ASP A 192 36.63 -29.34 1.20
C ASP A 192 35.29 -28.64 1.52
N TRP A 193 35.20 -27.96 2.66
CA TRP A 193 34.04 -27.17 3.03
C TRP A 193 33.80 -26.03 2.04
N ASP A 194 32.54 -25.87 1.64
CA ASP A 194 32.08 -24.83 0.73
C ASP A 194 30.87 -24.11 1.36
N PRO A 195 31.08 -23.38 2.47
CA PRO A 195 30.00 -22.68 3.15
C PRO A 195 29.63 -21.36 2.44
N PRO A 196 28.41 -20.84 2.67
CA PRO A 196 27.98 -19.56 2.10
C PRO A 196 28.60 -18.32 2.78
N PHE A 197 29.75 -18.46 3.45
CA PHE A 197 30.47 -17.42 4.17
C PHE A 197 32.00 -17.57 3.97
N PRO A 198 32.81 -16.52 4.23
CA PRO A 198 34.26 -16.58 4.10
C PRO A 198 34.87 -17.71 4.93
N TYR A 199 35.51 -18.64 4.23
CA TYR A 199 36.15 -19.81 4.82
C TYR A 199 37.62 -19.82 4.39
N ASP A 200 38.52 -19.92 5.38
CA ASP A 200 39.97 -19.97 5.18
C ASP A 200 40.52 -21.33 5.58
N ASN A 201 40.65 -22.19 4.57
CA ASN A 201 41.11 -23.56 4.68
C ASN A 201 42.57 -23.62 5.18
N ARG A 202 43.34 -22.53 5.06
CA ARG A 202 44.75 -22.47 5.51
C ARG A 202 44.88 -22.49 7.04
N ARG A 203 43.80 -22.17 7.76
CA ARG A 203 43.78 -22.19 9.23
C ARG A 203 43.63 -23.61 9.79
N ILE A 204 43.13 -24.55 8.99
CA ILE A 204 42.89 -25.93 9.39
C ILE A 204 44.21 -26.66 9.62
N LYS A 205 44.36 -27.31 10.78
CA LYS A 205 45.55 -28.09 11.13
C LYS A 205 45.24 -29.59 11.05
N PRO A 206 46.25 -30.47 10.93
CA PRO A 206 46.03 -31.92 10.89
C PRO A 206 45.22 -32.48 12.06
N ARG A 207 45.36 -31.90 13.26
CA ARG A 207 44.57 -32.26 14.45
C ARG A 207 43.06 -31.99 14.29
N ASP A 208 42.69 -30.95 13.55
CA ASP A 208 41.29 -30.57 13.35
C ASP A 208 40.63 -31.53 12.35
N GLU A 209 41.37 -31.92 11.30
CA GLU A 209 40.95 -32.97 10.36
C GLU A 209 40.83 -34.33 11.03
N GLU A 210 41.74 -34.66 11.95
CA GLU A 210 41.63 -35.89 12.73
C GLU A 210 40.35 -35.92 13.56
N TYR A 211 40.03 -34.80 14.24
CA TYR A 211 38.79 -34.66 14.99
C TYR A 211 37.57 -34.81 14.08
N TRP A 212 37.56 -34.13 12.92
CA TRP A 212 36.46 -34.23 11.96
C TRP A 212 36.28 -35.66 11.45
N ARG A 213 37.36 -36.38 11.16
CA ARG A 213 37.29 -37.79 10.73
C ARG A 213 36.74 -38.69 11.84
N GLN A 214 37.17 -38.49 13.08
CA GLN A 214 36.79 -39.34 14.21
C GLN A 214 35.37 -39.07 14.70
N HIS A 215 35.00 -37.79 14.85
CA HIS A 215 33.79 -37.34 15.55
C HIS A 215 32.85 -36.49 14.69
N ARG A 216 33.21 -36.16 13.44
CA ARG A 216 32.40 -35.33 12.51
C ARG A 216 31.92 -34.04 13.17
N THR A 217 30.61 -33.81 13.15
CA THR A 217 29.91 -32.62 13.61
C THR A 217 29.64 -32.58 15.11
N THR A 218 30.23 -33.49 15.89
CA THR A 218 30.15 -33.44 17.36
C THR A 218 30.64 -32.07 17.85
N PRO A 219 29.89 -31.37 18.71
CA PRO A 219 30.30 -30.07 19.21
C PRO A 219 31.59 -30.11 20.03
N LYS A 220 32.48 -29.16 19.78
CA LYS A 220 33.72 -28.97 20.55
C LYS A 220 33.49 -28.13 21.81
N ALA A 221 32.35 -27.43 21.90
CA ALA A 221 32.01 -26.61 23.05
C ALA A 221 30.50 -26.61 23.33
N TYR A 222 30.15 -26.40 24.60
CA TYR A 222 28.78 -26.42 25.12
C TYR A 222 28.51 -25.19 25.99
N VAL A 223 27.39 -24.50 25.73
CA VAL A 223 26.89 -23.35 26.50
C VAL A 223 25.43 -23.56 26.88
N ASN A 224 24.90 -22.75 27.81
CA ASN A 224 23.47 -22.79 28.13
C ASN A 224 22.60 -22.39 26.92
N LEU A 225 21.44 -23.02 26.80
CA LEU A 225 20.46 -22.71 25.75
C LEU A 225 20.10 -21.21 25.72
N ALA A 226 19.87 -20.59 26.88
CA ALA A 226 19.52 -19.18 26.98
C ALA A 226 20.61 -18.25 26.38
N VAL A 227 21.87 -18.62 26.58
CA VAL A 227 23.02 -17.90 26.02
C VAL A 227 23.07 -18.06 24.50
N GLY A 228 22.97 -19.29 24.00
CA GLY A 228 22.94 -19.54 22.56
C GLY A 228 21.79 -18.82 21.86
N GLN A 229 20.60 -18.81 22.47
CA GLN A 229 19.44 -18.09 21.93
C GLN A 229 19.63 -16.57 21.90
N ARG A 230 20.44 -16.02 22.81
CA ARG A 230 20.79 -14.60 22.84
C ARG A 230 21.83 -14.25 21.77
N LEU A 231 22.79 -15.14 21.51
CA LEU A 231 23.89 -14.92 20.55
C LEU A 231 23.51 -15.28 19.11
N TRP A 232 22.77 -16.36 18.92
CA TRP A 232 22.49 -16.97 17.61
C TRP A 232 21.00 -17.12 17.30
N GLY A 233 20.12 -16.60 18.16
CA GLY A 233 18.70 -16.50 17.85
C GLY A 233 18.45 -15.46 16.76
N SER A 234 17.57 -15.77 15.81
CA SER A 234 17.17 -14.86 14.75
C SER A 234 15.66 -14.78 14.61
N ARG A 235 15.17 -13.93 13.70
CA ARG A 235 13.75 -13.89 13.33
C ARG A 235 13.24 -15.19 12.73
N PHE A 236 14.13 -16.04 12.19
CA PHE A 236 13.79 -17.31 11.58
C PHE A 236 13.68 -18.46 12.58
N GLY A 237 14.17 -18.27 13.81
CA GLY A 237 14.13 -19.31 14.81
C GLY A 237 15.17 -19.13 15.91
N ARG A 238 14.94 -19.84 17.01
CA ARG A 238 15.82 -19.84 18.19
C ARG A 238 16.33 -21.24 18.54
N LEU A 239 16.00 -22.23 17.73
CA LEU A 239 16.35 -23.64 17.92
C LEU A 239 16.70 -24.22 16.57
N THR A 240 17.68 -25.12 16.53
CA THR A 240 17.97 -25.93 15.34
C THR A 240 17.21 -27.25 15.37
N SER A 241 17.01 -27.80 16.57
CA SER A 241 16.31 -29.06 16.76
C SER A 241 15.62 -29.15 18.12
N VAL A 242 14.63 -30.04 18.20
CA VAL A 242 14.04 -30.48 19.47
C VAL A 242 14.23 -31.97 19.58
N ARG A 243 15.10 -32.39 20.50
CA ARG A 243 15.32 -33.81 20.80
C ARG A 243 14.28 -34.30 21.80
N LEU A 244 13.73 -35.48 21.56
CA LEU A 244 12.63 -36.05 22.32
C LEU A 244 13.02 -37.43 22.83
N ALA A 245 12.82 -37.69 24.11
CA ALA A 245 13.03 -39.02 24.68
C ALA A 245 11.79 -39.48 25.46
N THR A 246 11.57 -40.80 25.47
CA THR A 246 10.50 -41.42 26.25
C THR A 246 10.94 -41.54 27.71
N GLU A 247 10.03 -41.29 28.66
CA GLU A 247 10.33 -41.45 30.09
C GLU A 247 10.47 -42.93 30.52
N THR A 248 9.82 -43.85 29.80
CA THR A 248 9.63 -45.25 30.22
C THR A 248 9.92 -46.26 29.11
N GLY A 249 11.12 -46.23 28.49
CA GLY A 249 11.57 -47.30 27.57
C GLY A 249 10.58 -47.72 26.47
N ARG A 250 9.63 -46.84 26.11
CA ARG A 250 8.54 -47.13 25.18
C ARG A 250 9.10 -47.17 23.77
N ASP A 251 8.51 -47.97 22.89
CA ASP A 251 8.90 -48.04 21.49
C ASP A 251 8.93 -46.63 20.86
N LEU A 252 10.13 -46.17 20.45
CA LEU A 252 10.34 -44.88 19.81
C LEU A 252 9.46 -44.70 18.56
N SER A 253 9.13 -45.78 17.85
CA SER A 253 8.28 -45.70 16.66
C SER A 253 6.84 -45.32 17.03
N GLN A 254 6.30 -45.87 18.11
CA GLN A 254 4.98 -45.52 18.64
C GLN A 254 4.97 -44.11 19.24
N ALA A 255 6.06 -43.74 19.94
CA ALA A 255 6.25 -42.39 20.46
C ALA A 255 6.28 -41.35 19.32
N ALA A 256 6.98 -41.64 18.22
CA ALA A 256 7.04 -40.79 17.04
C ALA A 256 5.66 -40.62 16.38
N ALA A 257 4.89 -41.70 16.23
CA ALA A 257 3.54 -41.65 15.67
C ALA A 257 2.59 -40.80 16.55
N THR A 258 2.68 -40.95 17.87
CA THR A 258 1.88 -40.19 18.84
C THR A 258 2.26 -38.70 18.81
N PHE A 259 3.56 -38.41 18.86
CA PHE A 259 4.08 -37.05 18.75
C PHE A 259 3.66 -36.38 17.45
N LYS A 260 3.80 -37.08 16.31
CA LYS A 260 3.38 -36.58 14.99
C LYS A 260 1.89 -36.20 14.99
N LYS A 261 1.03 -37.02 15.60
CA LYS A 261 -0.40 -36.73 15.70
C LYS A 261 -0.67 -35.45 16.51
N HIS A 262 -0.04 -35.29 17.68
CA HIS A 262 -0.21 -34.10 18.52
C HIS A 262 0.41 -32.84 17.90
N LEU A 263 1.53 -32.97 17.21
CA LEU A 263 2.16 -31.87 16.48
C LEU A 263 1.24 -31.38 15.36
N LEU A 264 0.76 -32.29 14.51
CA LEU A 264 -0.17 -31.94 13.42
C LEU A 264 -1.48 -31.32 13.92
N ALA A 265 -1.94 -31.69 15.11
CA ALA A 265 -3.14 -31.10 15.72
C ALA A 265 -2.93 -29.65 16.20
N ARG A 266 -1.67 -29.24 16.44
CA ARG A 266 -1.33 -27.88 16.89
C ARG A 266 -0.83 -26.96 15.79
N LEU A 267 -0.34 -27.51 14.69
CA LEU A 267 0.10 -26.71 13.56
C LEU A 267 -1.12 -26.12 12.86
N ASP A 268 -1.19 -24.79 12.85
CA ASP A 268 -2.11 -24.07 11.98
C ASP A 268 -1.50 -24.01 10.57
N PRO A 269 -2.11 -24.63 9.54
CA PRO A 269 -1.62 -24.57 8.18
C PRO A 269 -1.42 -23.13 7.68
N ALA A 270 -2.21 -22.18 8.16
CA ALA A 270 -2.10 -20.78 7.77
C ALA A 270 -0.76 -20.15 8.19
N GLN A 271 -0.17 -20.59 9.31
CA GLN A 271 1.16 -20.13 9.76
C GLN A 271 2.28 -20.63 8.84
N GLY A 272 2.12 -21.81 8.24
CA GLY A 272 3.01 -22.35 7.20
C GLY A 272 2.70 -21.85 5.78
N GLY A 273 1.88 -20.79 5.64
CA GLY A 273 1.53 -20.20 4.35
C GLY A 273 0.42 -20.91 3.57
N LEU A 274 -0.17 -21.98 4.10
CA LEU A 274 -1.28 -22.71 3.47
C LEU A 274 -2.62 -22.02 3.80
N VAL A 275 -2.98 -21.02 3.00
CA VAL A 275 -4.18 -20.21 3.19
C VAL A 275 -5.23 -20.42 2.09
N PHE A 276 -6.50 -20.55 2.49
CA PHE A 276 -7.63 -20.58 1.56
C PHE A 276 -8.16 -19.16 1.30
N ASN A 277 -8.06 -18.70 0.05
CA ASN A 277 -8.58 -17.41 -0.36
C ASN A 277 -9.95 -17.57 -1.03
N ALA A 278 -10.98 -16.90 -0.51
CA ALA A 278 -12.33 -16.88 -1.09
C ALA A 278 -12.40 -15.91 -2.29
N VAL A 279 -11.67 -16.23 -3.37
CA VAL A 279 -11.42 -15.34 -4.52
C VAL A 279 -12.71 -14.73 -5.08
N ARG A 280 -13.78 -15.53 -5.26
CA ARG A 280 -15.07 -15.02 -5.77
C ARG A 280 -15.71 -13.96 -4.85
N LYS A 281 -15.71 -14.20 -3.53
CA LYS A 281 -16.28 -13.25 -2.57
C LYS A 281 -15.49 -11.95 -2.55
N GLN A 282 -14.16 -12.06 -2.59
CA GLN A 282 -13.26 -10.91 -2.63
C GLN A 282 -13.46 -10.10 -3.92
N ALA A 283 -13.54 -10.76 -5.08
CA ALA A 283 -13.81 -10.10 -6.36
C ALA A 283 -15.15 -9.35 -6.37
N LEU A 284 -16.22 -9.92 -5.81
CA LEU A 284 -17.53 -9.26 -5.70
C LEU A 284 -17.52 -8.07 -4.73
N GLN A 285 -16.72 -8.13 -3.66
CA GLN A 285 -16.56 -6.98 -2.76
C GLN A 285 -15.74 -5.87 -3.43
N ALA A 286 -14.66 -6.23 -4.12
CA ALA A 286 -13.81 -5.30 -4.85
C ALA A 286 -14.54 -4.63 -6.02
N SER A 287 -15.56 -5.26 -6.62
CA SER A 287 -16.33 -4.68 -7.73
C SER A 287 -17.27 -3.53 -7.36
N ASN A 288 -17.48 -3.24 -6.06
CA ASN A 288 -18.35 -2.14 -5.64
C ASN A 288 -17.75 -0.74 -5.92
N GLY A 289 -16.50 -0.66 -6.39
CA GLY A 289 -15.82 0.58 -6.73
C GLY A 289 -15.24 1.34 -5.52
N GLY A 290 -14.12 2.03 -5.75
CA GLY A 290 -13.44 2.85 -4.73
C GLY A 290 -14.21 4.13 -4.40
N ALA A 291 -14.59 4.92 -5.41
CA ALA A 291 -15.18 6.26 -5.22
C ALA A 291 -16.62 6.36 -5.77
N ASP A 292 -17.48 7.11 -5.07
CA ASP A 292 -18.86 7.42 -5.52
C ASP A 292 -18.88 8.75 -6.29
N PHE A 293 -18.64 8.68 -7.60
CA PHE A 293 -18.68 9.86 -8.47
C PHE A 293 -20.10 10.39 -8.72
N ALA A 294 -21.17 9.71 -8.25
CA ALA A 294 -22.54 10.08 -8.57
C ALA A 294 -22.88 11.49 -8.04
N LEU A 295 -22.40 11.85 -6.85
CA LEU A 295 -22.65 13.16 -6.26
C LEU A 295 -21.92 14.27 -7.02
N LEU A 296 -20.68 14.02 -7.45
CA LEU A 296 -19.89 14.96 -8.23
C LEU A 296 -20.52 15.20 -9.61
N PHE A 297 -20.90 14.13 -10.32
CA PHE A 297 -21.60 14.24 -11.61
C PHE A 297 -22.95 14.95 -11.48
N LEU A 298 -23.70 14.70 -10.40
CA LEU A 298 -24.94 15.41 -10.12
C LEU A 298 -24.69 16.91 -9.89
N GLY A 299 -23.64 17.25 -9.15
CA GLY A 299 -23.20 18.62 -8.91
C GLY A 299 -22.87 19.38 -10.22
N PHE A 300 -22.05 18.79 -11.09
CA PHE A 300 -21.74 19.39 -12.40
C PHE A 300 -22.96 19.46 -13.32
N SER A 301 -23.83 18.45 -13.29
CA SER A 301 -25.02 18.38 -14.15
C SER A 301 -26.14 19.34 -13.72
N PHE A 302 -26.16 19.78 -12.46
CA PHE A 302 -27.20 20.67 -11.92
C PHE A 302 -27.38 21.94 -12.77
N PHE A 303 -26.29 22.57 -13.23
CA PHE A 303 -26.35 23.78 -14.05
C PHE A 303 -26.91 23.51 -15.45
N LEU A 304 -26.57 22.37 -16.07
CA LEU A 304 -27.12 21.96 -17.36
C LEU A 304 -28.62 21.66 -17.26
N ILE A 305 -29.03 20.97 -16.19
CA ILE A 305 -30.44 20.70 -15.89
C ILE A 305 -31.17 22.03 -15.69
N ALA A 306 -30.66 22.93 -14.84
CA ALA A 306 -31.27 24.23 -14.59
C ALA A 306 -31.40 25.07 -15.87
N ALA A 307 -30.35 25.14 -16.70
CA ALA A 307 -30.37 25.85 -17.98
C ALA A 307 -31.42 25.26 -18.94
N SER A 308 -31.51 23.92 -19.00
CA SER A 308 -32.51 23.23 -19.82
C SER A 308 -33.94 23.53 -19.36
N LEU A 309 -34.20 23.55 -18.05
CA LEU A 309 -35.52 23.88 -17.51
C LEU A 309 -35.90 25.35 -17.75
N LEU A 310 -34.94 26.28 -17.65
CA LEU A 310 -35.16 27.67 -18.03
C LEU A 310 -35.56 27.80 -19.50
N LEU A 311 -34.91 27.03 -20.39
CA LEU A 311 -35.23 27.00 -21.81
C LEU A 311 -36.62 26.42 -22.07
N VAL A 312 -36.98 25.30 -21.44
CA VAL A 312 -38.33 24.71 -21.52
C VAL A 312 -39.38 25.72 -21.06
N GLY A 313 -39.18 26.37 -19.91
CA GLY A 313 -40.08 27.40 -19.40
C GLY A 313 -40.21 28.60 -20.34
N LEU A 314 -39.12 29.03 -20.98
CA LEU A 314 -39.14 30.11 -21.98
C LEU A 314 -39.94 29.70 -23.22
N LEU A 315 -39.63 28.55 -23.81
CA LEU A 315 -40.27 28.07 -25.03
C LEU A 315 -41.77 27.84 -24.82
N PHE A 316 -42.15 27.24 -23.69
CA PHE A 316 -43.56 27.03 -23.37
C PHE A 316 -44.28 28.35 -23.13
N ARG A 317 -43.64 29.30 -22.45
CA ARG A 317 -44.20 30.65 -22.29
C ARG A 317 -44.39 31.37 -23.62
N LEU A 318 -43.42 31.26 -24.54
CA LEU A 318 -43.54 31.81 -25.90
C LEU A 318 -44.67 31.14 -26.68
N ASN A 319 -44.88 29.83 -26.49
CA ASN A 319 -46.00 29.11 -27.09
C ASN A 319 -47.36 29.63 -26.58
N ILE A 320 -47.52 29.77 -25.26
CA ILE A 320 -48.71 30.38 -24.64
C ILE A 320 -48.93 31.80 -25.17
N ASP A 321 -47.87 32.62 -25.25
CA ASP A 321 -47.96 34.00 -25.77
C ASP A 321 -48.48 34.03 -27.22
N ARG A 322 -48.03 33.09 -28.08
CA ARG A 322 -48.51 32.97 -29.46
C ARG A 322 -49.98 32.52 -29.55
N ARG A 323 -50.43 31.71 -28.59
CA ARG A 323 -51.82 31.19 -28.50
C ARG A 323 -52.72 32.00 -27.57
N ALA A 324 -52.28 33.18 -27.12
CA ALA A 324 -53.02 33.98 -26.13
C ALA A 324 -54.46 34.33 -26.57
N LYS A 325 -54.66 34.62 -27.86
CA LYS A 325 -56.00 34.94 -28.43
C LYS A 325 -56.95 33.74 -28.37
N GLU A 326 -56.46 32.55 -28.68
CA GLU A 326 -57.21 31.30 -28.62
C GLU A 326 -57.64 30.98 -27.18
N ILE A 327 -56.70 31.10 -26.23
CA ILE A 327 -56.97 30.95 -24.79
C ILE A 327 -58.02 31.97 -24.33
N GLY A 328 -57.93 33.22 -24.80
CA GLY A 328 -58.91 34.27 -24.52
C GLY A 328 -60.31 33.94 -25.04
N LEU A 329 -60.41 33.40 -26.26
CA LEU A 329 -61.67 32.98 -26.88
C LEU A 329 -62.33 31.84 -26.09
N LEU A 330 -61.57 30.81 -25.73
CA LEU A 330 -62.07 29.68 -24.95
C LEU A 330 -62.69 30.14 -23.62
N MET A 331 -62.04 31.07 -22.92
CA MET A 331 -62.57 31.63 -21.67
C MET A 331 -63.80 32.53 -21.89
N ALA A 332 -63.88 33.24 -23.01
CA ALA A 332 -65.04 34.09 -23.34
C ALA A 332 -66.30 33.27 -23.67
N VAL A 333 -66.11 32.08 -24.26
CA VAL A 333 -67.19 31.11 -24.57
C VAL A 333 -67.67 30.34 -23.32
N GLY A 334 -67.02 30.54 -22.16
CA GLY A 334 -67.47 30.00 -20.87
C GLY A 334 -66.66 28.82 -20.33
N TYR A 335 -65.53 28.45 -20.95
CA TYR A 335 -64.64 27.44 -20.36
C TYR A 335 -64.06 27.93 -19.03
N ARG A 336 -64.11 27.06 -18.02
CA ARG A 336 -63.49 27.31 -16.72
C ARG A 336 -61.97 27.38 -16.89
N ARG A 337 -61.30 28.29 -16.17
CA ARG A 337 -59.83 28.45 -16.20
C ARG A 337 -59.10 27.13 -15.93
N ALA A 338 -59.57 26.34 -14.98
CA ALA A 338 -59.01 25.04 -14.65
C ALA A 338 -59.13 24.00 -15.78
N ALA A 339 -60.10 24.15 -16.69
CA ALA A 339 -60.22 23.28 -17.86
C ALA A 339 -59.18 23.65 -18.92
N VAL A 340 -59.00 24.95 -19.20
CA VAL A 340 -57.97 25.44 -20.13
C VAL A 340 -56.55 25.14 -19.61
N GLN A 341 -56.32 25.29 -18.29
CA GLN A 341 -55.04 24.91 -17.68
C GLN A 341 -54.76 23.41 -17.79
N ARG A 342 -55.77 22.54 -17.58
CA ARG A 342 -55.62 21.09 -17.77
C ARG A 342 -55.34 20.71 -19.22
N LEU A 343 -55.95 21.39 -20.18
CA LEU A 343 -55.70 21.18 -21.60
C LEU A 343 -54.22 21.49 -21.94
N LEU A 344 -53.73 22.67 -21.57
CA LEU A 344 -52.34 23.08 -21.83
C LEU A 344 -51.33 22.22 -21.07
N LEU A 345 -51.64 21.82 -19.83
CA LEU A 345 -50.85 20.87 -19.05
C LEU A 345 -50.82 19.50 -19.72
N GLY A 346 -51.94 19.04 -20.28
CA GLY A 346 -52.02 17.78 -21.03
C GLY A 346 -51.14 17.79 -22.28
N GLU A 347 -51.21 18.85 -23.09
CA GLU A 347 -50.33 19.01 -24.25
C GLU A 347 -48.85 19.02 -23.84
N GLY A 348 -48.51 19.78 -22.80
CA GLY A 348 -47.16 19.83 -22.26
C GLY A 348 -46.68 18.50 -21.68
N ALA A 349 -47.55 17.75 -21.02
CA ALA A 349 -47.24 16.43 -20.48
C ALA A 349 -47.01 15.41 -21.59
N VAL A 350 -47.82 15.40 -22.65
CA VAL A 350 -47.59 14.51 -23.80
C VAL A 350 -46.25 14.80 -24.47
N LEU A 351 -45.92 16.08 -24.67
CA LEU A 351 -44.62 16.49 -25.21
C LEU A 351 -43.46 16.12 -24.27
N ALA A 352 -43.63 16.31 -22.96
CA ALA A 352 -42.63 15.95 -21.96
C ALA A 352 -42.40 14.42 -21.91
N ALA A 353 -43.46 13.62 -22.04
CA ALA A 353 -43.36 12.16 -22.05
C ALA A 353 -42.61 11.67 -23.30
N ALA A 354 -42.98 12.17 -24.48
CA ALA A 354 -42.28 11.86 -25.72
C ALA A 354 -40.81 12.30 -25.66
N GLY A 355 -40.55 13.51 -25.15
CA GLY A 355 -39.20 14.03 -24.95
C GLY A 355 -38.36 13.18 -23.97
N ALA A 356 -38.95 12.71 -22.87
CA ALA A 356 -38.28 11.85 -21.90
C ALA A 356 -37.87 10.48 -22.50
N VAL A 357 -38.75 9.88 -23.30
CA VAL A 357 -38.47 8.62 -24.01
C VAL A 357 -37.36 8.81 -25.03
N VAL A 358 -37.49 9.78 -25.93
CA VAL A 358 -36.47 10.07 -26.96
C VAL A 358 -35.15 10.47 -26.32
N GLY A 359 -35.19 11.30 -25.28
CA GLY A 359 -34.02 11.74 -24.52
C GLY A 359 -33.28 10.56 -23.86
N SER A 360 -34.02 9.61 -23.28
CA SER A 360 -33.43 8.41 -22.68
C SER A 360 -32.77 7.52 -23.73
N CYS A 361 -33.39 7.33 -24.91
CA CYS A 361 -32.77 6.60 -26.02
C CYS A 361 -31.49 7.29 -26.54
N LEU A 362 -31.52 8.61 -26.68
CA LEU A 362 -30.35 9.39 -27.10
C LEU A 362 -29.23 9.37 -26.04
N ALA A 363 -29.58 9.44 -24.75
CA ALA A 363 -28.61 9.35 -23.66
C ALA A 363 -27.90 7.98 -23.65
N MET A 364 -28.64 6.89 -23.89
CA MET A 364 -28.04 5.56 -24.03
C MET A 364 -27.09 5.49 -25.23
N LEU A 365 -27.47 6.04 -26.38
CA LEU A 365 -26.60 6.09 -27.56
C LEU A 365 -25.34 6.92 -27.29
N TYR A 366 -25.51 8.10 -26.69
CA TYR A 366 -24.41 8.99 -26.31
C TYR A 366 -23.45 8.30 -25.34
N ALA A 367 -23.95 7.63 -24.31
CA ALA A 367 -23.13 6.88 -23.35
C ALA A 367 -22.32 5.78 -24.05
N ARG A 368 -22.92 5.05 -25.01
CA ARG A 368 -22.19 4.05 -25.80
C ARG A 368 -21.06 4.67 -26.62
N LEU A 369 -21.35 5.78 -27.31
CA LEU A 369 -20.36 6.48 -28.14
C LEU A 369 -19.22 7.04 -27.30
N LEU A 370 -19.54 7.63 -26.14
CA LEU A 370 -18.54 8.21 -25.24
C LEU A 370 -17.63 7.14 -24.66
N LEU A 371 -18.17 5.99 -24.21
CA LEU A 371 -17.35 4.87 -23.76
C LEU A 371 -16.46 4.30 -24.88
N HIS A 372 -16.97 4.25 -26.10
CA HIS A 372 -16.18 3.82 -27.25
C HIS A 372 -15.02 4.78 -27.53
N LEU A 373 -15.29 6.10 -27.55
CA LEU A 373 -14.27 7.13 -27.72
C LEU A 373 -13.21 7.05 -26.61
N LEU A 374 -13.65 6.94 -25.35
CA LEU A 374 -12.75 6.84 -24.20
C LEU A 374 -11.86 5.61 -24.31
N ALA A 375 -12.43 4.45 -24.64
CA ALA A 375 -11.70 3.21 -24.83
C ALA A 375 -10.65 3.28 -25.97
N THR A 376 -10.89 4.12 -26.99
CA THR A 376 -9.92 4.35 -28.07
C THR A 376 -8.82 5.35 -27.73
N LEU A 377 -9.10 6.33 -26.85
CA LEU A 377 -8.16 7.39 -26.49
C LEU A 377 -7.36 7.06 -25.22
N TRP A 378 -7.75 6.05 -24.45
CA TRP A 378 -7.10 5.73 -23.18
C TRP A 378 -5.71 5.10 -23.36
N PRO A 379 -4.70 5.50 -22.57
CA PRO A 379 -3.37 4.89 -22.60
C PRO A 379 -3.41 3.46 -22.05
N GLY A 380 -3.17 2.48 -22.93
CA GLY A 380 -3.11 1.05 -22.60
C GLY A 380 -4.30 0.23 -23.11
N GLN A 381 -4.05 -1.01 -23.54
CA GLN A 381 -5.08 -1.88 -24.14
C GLN A 381 -6.02 -2.55 -23.12
N THR A 382 -5.75 -2.40 -21.82
CA THR A 382 -6.45 -3.13 -20.74
C THR A 382 -7.89 -2.64 -20.51
N LEU A 383 -8.21 -1.38 -20.76
CA LEU A 383 -9.55 -0.83 -20.51
C LEU A 383 -10.60 -1.27 -21.53
N GLN A 384 -10.19 -1.60 -22.77
CA GLN A 384 -11.10 -2.03 -23.83
C GLN A 384 -11.81 -3.35 -23.52
N SER A 385 -11.21 -4.22 -22.72
CA SER A 385 -11.80 -5.52 -22.36
C SER A 385 -12.87 -5.45 -21.27
N PHE A 386 -12.90 -4.40 -20.45
CA PHE A 386 -13.76 -4.35 -19.25
C PHE A 386 -14.87 -3.29 -19.28
N LEU A 387 -14.70 -2.18 -19.98
CA LEU A 387 -15.72 -1.10 -20.03
C LEU A 387 -16.84 -1.44 -21.01
N ARG A 388 -17.95 -1.97 -20.48
CA ARG A 388 -19.18 -2.18 -21.24
C ARG A 388 -20.30 -1.30 -20.67
N PRO A 389 -21.12 -0.67 -21.54
CA PRO A 389 -22.27 0.09 -21.09
C PRO A 389 -23.27 -0.86 -20.41
N HIS A 390 -23.52 -0.61 -19.12
CA HIS A 390 -24.54 -1.32 -18.34
C HIS A 390 -25.74 -0.40 -18.14
N PHE A 391 -26.92 -0.84 -18.60
CA PHE A 391 -28.16 -0.09 -18.47
C PHE A 391 -29.13 -0.85 -17.56
N GLU A 392 -29.31 -0.35 -16.35
CA GLU A 392 -30.29 -0.91 -15.43
C GLU A 392 -31.69 -0.34 -15.75
N PRO A 393 -32.72 -1.18 -15.94
CA PRO A 393 -34.06 -0.71 -16.27
C PRO A 393 -34.64 0.25 -15.23
N LEU A 394 -34.39 0.01 -13.94
CA LEU A 394 -34.88 0.86 -12.86
C LEU A 394 -34.25 2.26 -12.92
N SER A 395 -32.94 2.35 -13.14
CA SER A 395 -32.24 3.63 -13.31
C SER A 395 -32.78 4.44 -14.49
N LEU A 396 -33.10 3.78 -15.61
CA LEU A 396 -33.74 4.44 -16.76
C LEU A 396 -35.15 4.93 -16.44
N ILE A 397 -35.96 4.14 -15.71
CA ILE A 397 -37.31 4.54 -15.29
C ILE A 397 -37.25 5.75 -14.36
N PHE A 398 -36.33 5.76 -13.39
CA PHE A 398 -36.14 6.90 -12.49
C PHE A 398 -35.65 8.14 -13.25
N GLY A 399 -34.71 7.99 -14.18
CA GLY A 399 -34.22 9.08 -15.03
C GLY A 399 -35.32 9.68 -15.92
N ALA A 400 -36.04 8.84 -16.66
CA ALA A 400 -37.15 9.27 -17.51
C ALA A 400 -38.30 9.87 -16.69
N GLY A 401 -38.65 9.24 -15.57
CA GLY A 401 -39.72 9.68 -14.67
C GLY A 401 -39.40 11.03 -14.01
N SER A 402 -38.18 11.22 -13.52
CA SER A 402 -37.74 12.50 -12.95
C SER A 402 -37.69 13.61 -14.00
N ALA A 403 -37.14 13.35 -15.19
CA ALA A 403 -37.13 14.31 -16.30
C ALA A 403 -38.55 14.72 -16.71
N PHE A 404 -39.47 13.77 -16.81
CA PHE A 404 -40.89 14.01 -17.07
C PHE A 404 -41.52 14.89 -15.99
N LEU A 405 -41.39 14.50 -14.71
CA LEU A 405 -42.00 15.22 -13.59
C LEU A 405 -41.48 16.66 -13.50
N VAL A 406 -40.17 16.87 -13.59
CA VAL A 406 -39.56 18.21 -13.50
C VAL A 406 -39.95 19.08 -14.70
N SER A 407 -40.06 18.50 -15.89
CA SER A 407 -40.56 19.21 -17.08
C SER A 407 -42.03 19.61 -16.91
N VAL A 408 -42.87 18.69 -16.42
CA VAL A 408 -44.28 18.97 -16.13
C VAL A 408 -44.42 20.04 -15.04
N PHE A 409 -43.61 20.02 -13.98
CA PHE A 409 -43.61 21.08 -12.97
C PHE A 409 -43.21 22.44 -13.54
N THR A 410 -42.24 22.47 -14.44
CA THR A 410 -41.80 23.69 -15.12
C THR A 410 -42.91 24.24 -16.02
N VAL A 411 -43.54 23.37 -16.82
CA VAL A 411 -44.71 23.71 -17.64
C VAL A 411 -45.87 24.17 -16.76
N ALA A 412 -46.13 23.50 -15.64
CA ALA A 412 -47.18 23.88 -14.71
C ALA A 412 -46.93 25.26 -14.10
N GLY A 413 -45.68 25.59 -13.74
CA GLY A 413 -45.32 26.94 -13.33
C GLY A 413 -45.65 27.99 -14.40
N ALA A 414 -45.37 27.69 -15.67
CA ALA A 414 -45.71 28.56 -16.80
C ALA A 414 -47.23 28.67 -17.01
N VAL A 415 -47.99 27.57 -16.94
CA VAL A 415 -49.45 27.53 -17.13
C VAL A 415 -50.20 28.18 -15.96
N LEU A 416 -49.77 27.95 -14.71
CA LEU A 416 -50.40 28.57 -13.53
C LEU A 416 -50.24 30.09 -13.55
N SER A 417 -49.16 30.61 -14.17
CA SER A 417 -48.97 32.05 -14.36
C SER A 417 -50.07 32.71 -15.22
N LEU A 418 -50.71 31.94 -16.11
CA LEU A 418 -51.83 32.38 -16.96
C LEU A 418 -53.08 32.76 -16.14
N GLY A 419 -53.28 32.13 -14.98
CA GLY A 419 -54.43 32.40 -14.11
C GLY A 419 -54.48 33.82 -13.53
N ARG A 420 -53.40 34.58 -13.67
CA ARG A 420 -53.26 35.96 -13.21
C ARG A 420 -53.58 37.00 -14.29
N VAL A 421 -53.92 36.58 -15.52
CA VAL A 421 -54.20 37.48 -16.65
C VAL A 421 -55.72 37.58 -16.88
N ALA A 422 -56.21 38.81 -17.07
CA ALA A 422 -57.62 39.04 -17.33
C ALA A 422 -58.02 38.51 -18.73
N PRO A 423 -59.19 37.84 -18.90
CA PRO A 423 -59.64 37.32 -20.19
C PRO A 423 -59.66 38.36 -21.32
N ARG A 424 -60.01 39.61 -21.00
CA ARG A 424 -59.98 40.75 -21.95
C ARG A 424 -58.59 41.01 -22.56
N ALA A 425 -57.53 40.82 -21.78
CA ALA A 425 -56.16 41.06 -22.24
C ALA A 425 -55.70 39.93 -23.16
N LEU A 426 -56.08 38.69 -22.83
CA LEU A 426 -55.80 37.52 -23.67
C LEU A 426 -56.51 37.61 -25.04
N LEU A 427 -57.76 38.09 -25.08
CA LEU A 427 -58.48 38.37 -26.34
C LEU A 427 -57.78 39.43 -27.21
N ALA A 428 -57.17 40.44 -26.58
CA ALA A 428 -56.36 41.44 -27.28
C ALA A 428 -55.00 40.88 -27.76
N GLY A 429 -54.69 39.60 -27.51
CA GLY A 429 -53.38 39.00 -27.77
C GLY A 429 -52.29 39.51 -26.83
N GLN A 430 -52.69 40.16 -25.73
CA GLN A 430 -51.79 40.74 -24.74
C GLN A 430 -51.74 39.82 -23.51
N MET A 431 -50.69 39.01 -23.42
CA MET A 431 -50.28 38.45 -22.14
C MET A 431 -49.70 39.60 -21.30
N SER A 432 -50.53 40.25 -20.49
CA SER A 432 -50.08 41.31 -19.59
C SER A 432 -48.97 40.78 -18.67
N GLY A 433 -47.73 41.11 -19.03
CA GLY A 433 -46.59 41.14 -18.12
C GLY A 433 -46.62 42.35 -17.17
N GLU A 434 -47.74 43.07 -17.08
CA GLU A 434 -47.89 44.23 -16.20
C GLU A 434 -48.46 43.80 -14.84
N GLY A 435 -47.59 43.29 -13.96
CA GLY A 435 -47.81 43.44 -12.51
C GLY A 435 -48.06 42.20 -11.64
N ALA A 436 -48.02 40.95 -12.14
CA ALA A 436 -48.45 39.80 -11.33
C ALA A 436 -47.39 38.71 -11.05
N PHE A 437 -46.12 39.10 -10.85
CA PHE A 437 -45.27 38.38 -9.89
C PHE A 437 -45.14 39.27 -8.65
N VAL A 438 -46.24 39.22 -7.89
CA VAL A 438 -46.55 39.83 -6.61
C VAL A 438 -46.79 41.34 -6.57
N VAL A 439 -48.06 41.71 -6.36
CA VAL A 439 -48.56 42.75 -5.43
C VAL A 439 -50.09 42.57 -5.35
N ALA A 440 -50.60 42.45 -4.13
CA ALA A 440 -52.02 42.56 -3.77
C ALA A 440 -52.53 43.99 -4.09
N PRO A 441 -53.84 44.30 -4.16
CA PRO A 441 -54.32 45.59 -4.67
C PRO A 441 -53.74 46.81 -3.93
N PRO A 442 -53.66 47.99 -4.59
CA PRO A 442 -53.02 49.19 -4.04
C PRO A 442 -53.91 49.79 -2.96
N CYS A 443 -53.74 49.34 -1.72
CA CYS A 443 -54.17 50.04 -0.51
C CYS A 443 -53.03 49.95 0.51
N ALA A 444 -52.56 51.11 0.97
CA ALA A 444 -51.51 51.36 1.98
C ALA A 444 -50.03 51.42 1.50
N GLY A 445 -49.56 52.65 1.21
CA GLY A 445 -48.21 53.02 0.77
C GLY A 445 -47.04 52.80 1.75
N GLY A 446 -47.17 51.90 2.73
CA GLY A 446 -46.10 51.54 3.69
C GLY A 446 -45.49 50.15 3.47
N ARG A 447 -46.23 49.20 2.86
CA ARG A 447 -45.82 47.77 2.78
C ARG A 447 -44.92 47.45 1.57
N GLU A 448 -45.04 48.18 0.47
CA GLU A 448 -44.25 47.93 -0.76
C GLU A 448 -42.79 48.33 -0.61
N ARG A 449 -42.51 49.47 0.06
CA ARG A 449 -41.14 49.94 0.30
C ARG A 449 -40.38 48.94 1.18
N ARG A 450 -41.02 48.40 2.24
CA ARG A 450 -40.46 47.35 3.11
C ARG A 450 -40.18 46.07 2.31
N ARG A 451 -41.10 45.61 1.46
CA ARG A 451 -40.90 44.41 0.63
C ARG A 451 -39.77 44.56 -0.40
N GLN A 452 -39.60 45.76 -0.96
CA GLN A 452 -38.48 46.10 -1.83
C GLN A 452 -37.15 46.14 -1.05
N TYR A 453 -37.11 46.76 0.13
CA TYR A 453 -35.94 46.73 1.02
C TYR A 453 -35.52 45.31 1.39
N TRP A 454 -36.45 44.45 1.78
CA TRP A 454 -36.15 43.05 2.11
C TRP A 454 -35.66 42.26 0.88
N SER A 455 -36.18 42.53 -0.32
CA SER A 455 -35.67 41.88 -1.56
C SER A 455 -34.25 42.32 -1.93
N TRP A 456 -33.88 43.59 -1.73
CA TRP A 456 -32.51 44.05 -1.92
C TRP A 456 -31.58 43.60 -0.79
N ALA A 457 -32.10 43.48 0.44
CA ALA A 457 -31.38 42.91 1.57
C ALA A 457 -31.08 41.41 1.35
N THR A 458 -32.00 40.63 0.79
CA THR A 458 -31.74 39.22 0.42
C THR A 458 -30.72 39.09 -0.70
N VAL A 459 -30.73 40.00 -1.69
CA VAL A 459 -29.70 40.03 -2.75
C VAL A 459 -28.34 40.42 -2.17
N GLY A 460 -28.30 41.41 -1.28
CA GLY A 460 -27.09 41.79 -0.56
C GLY A 460 -26.55 40.66 0.31
N ALA A 461 -27.41 39.96 1.06
CA ALA A 461 -27.04 38.81 1.86
C ALA A 461 -26.52 37.64 1.01
N ALA A 462 -27.13 37.36 -0.14
CA ALA A 462 -26.66 36.33 -1.07
C ALA A 462 -25.32 36.71 -1.74
N LEU A 463 -25.11 37.99 -2.06
CA LEU A 463 -23.81 38.50 -2.55
C LEU A 463 -22.71 38.35 -1.48
N VAL A 464 -23.00 38.78 -0.25
CA VAL A 464 -22.06 38.68 0.88
C VAL A 464 -21.78 37.21 1.20
N GLY A 465 -22.82 36.39 1.34
CA GLY A 465 -22.69 34.96 1.61
C GLY A 465 -21.90 34.22 0.52
N GLY A 466 -22.22 34.47 -0.76
CA GLY A 466 -21.47 33.90 -1.88
C GLY A 466 -20.01 34.35 -1.92
N SER A 467 -19.73 35.63 -1.65
CA SER A 467 -18.37 36.17 -1.62
C SER A 467 -17.56 35.65 -0.42
N VAL A 468 -18.20 35.49 0.74
CA VAL A 468 -17.59 34.89 1.94
C VAL A 468 -17.29 33.42 1.73
N LEU A 469 -18.20 32.66 1.12
CA LEU A 469 -17.96 31.26 0.73
C LEU A 469 -16.81 31.15 -0.28
N LEU A 470 -16.76 32.03 -1.27
CA LEU A 470 -15.66 32.05 -2.24
C LEU A 470 -14.32 32.41 -1.58
N ALA A 471 -14.30 33.39 -0.68
CA ALA A 471 -13.09 33.81 0.05
C ALA A 471 -12.62 32.78 1.10
N SER A 472 -13.51 31.92 1.60
CA SER A 472 -13.17 30.82 2.50
C SER A 472 -12.75 29.54 1.78
N CYS A 473 -13.10 29.40 0.50
CA CYS A 473 -12.76 28.27 -0.36
C CYS A 473 -11.24 27.98 -0.38
N GLY A 474 -10.39 29.01 -0.41
CA GLY A 474 -8.93 28.86 -0.40
C GLY A 474 -8.32 28.34 0.90
N ARG A 475 -9.08 28.33 2.00
CA ARG A 475 -8.61 27.86 3.32
C ARG A 475 -8.98 26.41 3.64
N ILE A 476 -9.78 25.78 2.78
CA ILE A 476 -10.28 24.43 3.01
C ILE A 476 -9.43 23.44 2.23
N GLU A 477 -8.78 22.53 2.93
CA GLU A 477 -7.90 21.51 2.36
C GLU A 477 -8.66 20.35 1.72
N ASP A 478 -9.92 20.13 2.13
CA ASP A 478 -10.80 19.12 1.55
C ASP A 478 -11.30 19.55 0.16
N HIS A 479 -11.05 18.72 -0.85
CA HIS A 479 -11.36 19.02 -2.24
C HIS A 479 -12.85 18.91 -2.57
N GLU A 480 -13.61 18.01 -1.93
CA GLU A 480 -15.06 17.92 -2.15
C GLU A 480 -15.77 19.12 -1.56
N VAL A 481 -15.42 19.48 -0.33
CA VAL A 481 -15.98 20.66 0.33
C VAL A 481 -15.60 21.92 -0.44
N ARG A 482 -14.36 22.01 -0.94
CA ARG A 482 -13.91 23.11 -1.80
C ARG A 482 -14.73 23.19 -3.10
N ALA A 483 -14.96 22.07 -3.78
CA ALA A 483 -15.78 22.02 -4.99
C ALA A 483 -17.24 22.42 -4.70
N MET A 484 -17.86 21.87 -3.65
CA MET A 484 -19.21 22.22 -3.23
C MET A 484 -19.33 23.70 -2.85
N MET A 485 -18.34 24.27 -2.16
CA MET A 485 -18.32 25.69 -1.82
C MET A 485 -18.10 26.58 -3.05
N PHE A 486 -17.28 26.15 -4.01
CA PHE A 486 -17.12 26.85 -5.29
C PHE A 486 -18.44 26.89 -6.08
N PHE A 487 -19.11 25.74 -6.25
CA PHE A 487 -20.40 25.69 -6.96
C PHE A 487 -21.53 26.39 -6.19
N GLY A 488 -21.54 26.25 -4.86
CA GLY A 488 -22.50 26.93 -3.98
C GLY A 488 -22.34 28.45 -4.01
N SER A 489 -21.10 28.95 -3.92
CA SER A 489 -20.81 30.39 -4.05
C SER A 489 -21.14 30.91 -5.45
N GLY A 490 -20.75 30.19 -6.50
CA GLY A 490 -21.10 30.52 -7.88
C GLY A 490 -22.61 30.62 -8.10
N SER A 491 -23.38 29.67 -7.57
CA SER A 491 -24.85 29.66 -7.62
C SER A 491 -25.47 30.86 -6.91
N LEU A 492 -25.01 31.16 -5.68
CA LEU A 492 -25.51 32.29 -4.89
C LEU A 492 -25.20 33.63 -5.56
N LEU A 493 -23.98 33.79 -6.09
CA LEU A 493 -23.56 34.99 -6.81
C LEU A 493 -24.35 35.16 -8.10
N LEU A 494 -24.55 34.09 -8.86
CA LEU A 494 -25.36 34.11 -10.08
C LEU A 494 -26.81 34.51 -9.78
N LEU A 495 -27.44 33.88 -8.79
CA LEU A 495 -28.80 34.21 -8.36
C LEU A 495 -28.92 35.65 -7.87
N ALA A 496 -27.93 36.14 -7.12
CA ALA A 496 -27.92 37.52 -6.64
C ALA A 496 -27.79 38.52 -7.79
N TRP A 497 -26.91 38.26 -8.76
CA TRP A 497 -26.78 39.08 -9.97
C TRP A 497 -28.05 39.04 -10.84
N MET A 498 -28.65 37.87 -11.01
CA MET A 498 -29.93 37.73 -11.73
C MET A 498 -31.07 38.49 -11.04
N ALA A 499 -31.17 38.40 -9.71
CA ALA A 499 -32.15 39.13 -8.93
C ALA A 499 -31.91 40.65 -8.98
N GLY A 500 -30.64 41.08 -8.93
CA GLY A 500 -30.24 42.48 -9.13
C GLY A 500 -30.62 43.00 -10.51
N LEU A 501 -30.36 42.22 -11.57
CA LEU A 501 -30.72 42.55 -12.95
C LEU A 501 -32.25 42.61 -13.12
N SER A 502 -32.99 41.66 -12.54
CA SER A 502 -34.46 41.66 -12.50
C SER A 502 -35.00 42.91 -11.79
N GLY A 503 -34.42 43.25 -10.64
CA GLY A 503 -34.76 44.44 -9.87
C GLY A 503 -34.46 45.73 -10.64
N TRP A 504 -33.36 45.77 -11.38
CA TRP A 504 -32.99 46.89 -12.24
C TRP A 504 -33.94 47.06 -13.44
N MET A 505 -34.28 45.99 -14.15
CA MET A 505 -35.21 46.04 -15.29
C MET A 505 -36.64 46.42 -14.87
N ARG A 506 -37.05 46.10 -13.63
CA ARG A 506 -38.38 46.44 -13.09
C ARG A 506 -38.48 47.87 -12.55
N ARG A 507 -37.38 48.62 -12.40
CA ARG A 507 -37.42 50.02 -11.97
C ARG A 507 -38.02 50.89 -13.08
N ARG A 508 -39.19 51.50 -12.83
CA ARG A 508 -39.86 52.43 -13.74
C ARG A 508 -38.99 53.69 -13.96
N ARG A 509 -38.44 53.86 -15.16
CA ARG A 509 -37.69 55.06 -15.59
C ARG A 509 -38.56 55.86 -16.56
N TYR A 510 -39.23 56.90 -16.05
CA TYR A 510 -40.19 57.72 -16.81
C TYR A 510 -39.58 58.87 -17.62
N ARG A 511 -38.24 59.01 -17.69
CA ARG A 511 -37.63 60.11 -18.46
C ARG A 511 -37.68 59.82 -19.97
N PRO A 512 -38.10 60.74 -20.84
CA PRO A 512 -38.01 60.55 -22.30
C PRO A 512 -36.54 60.35 -22.74
N VAL A 513 -36.31 59.60 -23.83
CA VAL A 513 -34.99 59.58 -24.51
C VAL A 513 -35.06 60.68 -25.56
N GLU A 514 -34.29 61.75 -25.37
CA GLU A 514 -34.19 62.85 -26.32
C GLU A 514 -32.77 62.89 -26.91
N GLY A 515 -32.66 63.12 -28.22
CA GLY A 515 -31.40 63.31 -28.94
C GLY A 515 -31.10 62.29 -30.06
N HIS A 516 -30.00 62.54 -30.78
CA HIS A 516 -29.53 61.79 -31.96
C HIS A 516 -28.16 61.09 -31.68
N GLY A 517 -27.80 60.08 -32.46
CA GLY A 517 -26.50 59.38 -32.39
C GLY A 517 -26.53 57.97 -31.77
N LEU A 518 -25.43 57.23 -31.94
CA LEU A 518 -25.27 55.82 -31.55
C LEU A 518 -25.54 55.55 -30.05
N TRP A 519 -25.19 56.50 -29.18
CA TRP A 519 -25.42 56.38 -27.73
C TRP A 519 -26.90 56.38 -27.35
N ASN A 520 -27.73 57.12 -28.09
CA ASN A 520 -29.18 57.14 -27.86
C ASN A 520 -29.84 55.86 -28.40
N VAL A 521 -29.30 55.27 -29.49
CA VAL A 521 -29.70 53.93 -29.96
C VAL A 521 -29.33 52.86 -28.93
N ALA A 522 -28.14 52.93 -28.33
CA ALA A 522 -27.74 52.02 -27.25
C ALA A 522 -28.65 52.17 -26.01
N ARG A 523 -28.99 53.40 -25.61
CA ARG A 523 -29.97 53.68 -24.54
C ARG A 523 -31.36 53.15 -24.87
N LEU A 524 -31.79 53.25 -26.13
CA LEU A 524 -33.05 52.68 -26.62
C LEU A 524 -33.02 51.14 -26.54
N GLY A 525 -31.90 50.51 -26.93
CA GLY A 525 -31.67 49.06 -26.81
C GLY A 525 -31.71 48.57 -25.36
N ILE A 526 -31.05 49.29 -24.44
CA ILE A 526 -31.10 49.01 -23.00
C ILE A 526 -32.54 49.12 -22.44
N ARG A 527 -33.31 50.11 -22.90
CA ARG A 527 -34.74 50.23 -22.54
C ARG A 527 -35.58 49.12 -23.14
N ASN A 528 -35.28 48.69 -24.36
CA ASN A 528 -35.97 47.57 -25.00
C ASN A 528 -35.77 46.26 -24.20
N ALA A 529 -34.58 46.04 -23.64
CA ALA A 529 -34.34 44.91 -22.73
C ALA A 529 -35.22 44.95 -21.46
N ALA A 530 -35.48 46.14 -20.92
CA ALA A 530 -36.39 46.31 -19.78
C ALA A 530 -37.89 46.22 -20.14
N ARG A 531 -38.25 46.24 -21.43
CA ARG A 531 -39.64 46.16 -21.91
C ARG A 531 -40.26 44.78 -21.69
N HIS A 532 -39.47 43.72 -21.85
CA HIS A 532 -39.88 42.34 -21.60
C HIS A 532 -38.92 41.68 -20.59
N PRO A 533 -38.94 42.10 -19.31
CA PRO A 533 -37.93 41.72 -18.33
C PRO A 533 -37.87 40.20 -18.14
N GLY A 534 -38.98 39.48 -18.28
CA GLY A 534 -38.98 38.02 -18.20
C GLY A 534 -38.20 37.34 -19.34
N ARG A 535 -38.33 37.82 -20.58
CA ARG A 535 -37.62 37.24 -21.73
C ARG A 535 -36.12 37.57 -21.66
N SER A 536 -35.79 38.83 -21.38
CA SER A 536 -34.40 39.28 -21.27
C SER A 536 -33.66 38.67 -20.08
N LEU A 537 -34.36 38.44 -18.96
CA LEU A 537 -33.79 37.73 -17.81
C LEU A 537 -33.46 36.28 -18.16
N LEU A 538 -34.38 35.57 -18.84
CA LEU A 538 -34.17 34.18 -19.23
C LEU A 538 -33.00 34.01 -20.20
N THR A 539 -32.86 34.89 -21.19
CA THR A 539 -31.72 34.88 -22.12
C THR A 539 -30.38 35.18 -21.43
N ALA A 540 -30.37 36.17 -20.53
CA ALA A 540 -29.16 36.51 -19.77
C ALA A 540 -28.76 35.38 -18.81
N GLY A 541 -29.73 34.73 -18.17
CA GLY A 541 -29.49 33.60 -17.27
C GLY A 541 -28.90 32.39 -17.98
N LEU A 542 -29.38 32.07 -19.18
CA LEU A 542 -28.87 30.95 -19.98
C LEU A 542 -27.40 31.17 -20.41
N LEU A 543 -27.07 32.37 -20.89
CA LEU A 543 -25.68 32.72 -21.24
C LEU A 543 -24.76 32.72 -20.02
N ALA A 544 -25.21 33.27 -18.89
CA ALA A 544 -24.42 33.33 -17.67
C ALA A 544 -24.16 31.93 -17.08
N ALA A 545 -25.15 31.04 -17.11
CA ALA A 545 -24.98 29.65 -16.67
C ALA A 545 -23.99 28.88 -17.56
N ALA A 546 -24.05 29.07 -18.89
CA ALA A 546 -23.11 28.44 -19.82
C ALA A 546 -21.66 28.94 -19.63
N ALA A 547 -21.47 30.25 -19.50
CA ALA A 547 -20.15 30.84 -19.26
C ALA A 547 -19.55 30.38 -17.92
N PHE A 548 -20.38 30.32 -16.86
CA PHE A 548 -19.96 29.81 -15.56
C PHE A 548 -19.48 28.37 -15.64
N LEU A 549 -20.22 27.49 -16.35
CA LEU A 549 -19.85 26.09 -16.49
C LEU A 549 -18.52 25.91 -17.24
N LEU A 550 -18.31 26.64 -18.34
CA LEU A 550 -17.08 26.55 -19.13
C LEU A 550 -15.86 26.97 -18.31
N VAL A 551 -15.95 28.09 -17.59
CA VAL A 551 -14.86 28.58 -16.73
C VAL A 551 -14.63 27.67 -15.52
N ALA A 552 -15.70 27.12 -14.94
CA ALA A 552 -15.59 26.18 -13.83
C ALA A 552 -14.80 24.93 -14.24
N VAL A 553 -15.12 24.31 -15.37
CA VAL A 553 -14.42 23.09 -15.85
C VAL A 553 -12.93 23.36 -16.08
N GLU A 554 -12.59 24.48 -16.72
CA GLU A 554 -11.17 24.81 -16.98
C GLU A 554 -10.38 25.07 -15.68
N ALA A 555 -11.00 25.73 -14.69
CA ALA A 555 -10.36 26.07 -13.43
C ALA A 555 -10.04 24.84 -12.54
N PHE A 556 -10.70 23.70 -12.74
CA PHE A 556 -10.43 22.47 -11.98
C PHE A 556 -9.37 21.56 -12.62
N ARG A 557 -8.90 21.87 -13.84
CA ARG A 557 -7.88 21.05 -14.53
C ARG A 557 -6.49 21.26 -13.93
N ARG A 558 -5.93 20.22 -13.28
CA ARG A 558 -4.59 20.25 -12.66
C ARG A 558 -3.52 19.66 -13.57
N HIS A 559 -2.34 20.30 -13.60
CA HIS A 559 -1.11 19.76 -14.20
C HIS A 559 0.00 19.89 -13.14
N ALA A 560 0.89 18.90 -13.04
CA ALA A 560 2.08 19.05 -12.20
C ALA A 560 3.21 19.69 -13.02
N ASP A 561 3.69 20.84 -12.57
CA ASP A 561 4.91 21.42 -13.09
C ASP A 561 6.12 20.60 -12.64
N ALA A 562 7.02 20.28 -13.57
CA ALA A 562 8.12 19.34 -13.34
C ALA A 562 9.07 19.75 -12.19
N SER A 563 9.30 21.06 -12.00
CA SER A 563 10.16 21.59 -10.93
C SER A 563 9.49 21.55 -9.56
N GLU A 564 8.18 21.80 -9.49
CA GLU A 564 7.43 21.82 -8.23
C GLU A 564 7.14 20.39 -7.73
N ALA A 565 6.88 19.46 -8.65
CA ALA A 565 6.60 18.05 -8.36
C ALA A 565 7.79 17.27 -7.75
N VAL A 566 9.02 17.56 -8.17
CA VAL A 566 10.24 16.90 -7.65
C VAL A 566 10.66 17.48 -6.30
N VAL A 567 10.58 18.81 -6.15
CA VAL A 567 11.09 19.51 -4.98
C VAL A 567 10.12 19.48 -3.80
N GLN A 568 8.80 19.62 -4.03
CA GLN A 568 7.84 19.82 -2.94
C GLN A 568 7.03 18.56 -2.55
N ALA A 569 6.84 17.61 -3.45
CA ALA A 569 5.89 16.51 -3.23
C ALA A 569 6.56 15.17 -2.87
N ASN A 570 7.82 14.97 -3.27
CA ASN A 570 8.48 13.66 -3.21
C ASN A 570 9.82 13.68 -2.46
N GLY A 571 10.02 14.64 -1.55
CA GLY A 571 11.21 14.68 -0.70
C GLY A 571 12.54 14.83 -1.43
N GLY A 572 12.53 15.39 -2.65
CA GLY A 572 13.72 15.56 -3.48
C GLY A 572 14.22 14.30 -4.17
N PHE A 573 13.40 13.25 -4.27
CA PHE A 573 13.70 12.05 -5.07
C PHE A 573 13.13 12.21 -6.48
N ASN A 574 13.99 12.21 -7.50
CA ASN A 574 13.64 12.44 -8.90
C ASN A 574 13.43 11.15 -9.70
N LEU A 575 13.82 9.99 -9.17
CA LEU A 575 13.56 8.67 -9.76
C LEU A 575 12.89 7.73 -8.75
N VAL A 576 12.03 6.84 -9.25
CA VAL A 576 11.42 5.72 -8.51
C VAL A 576 11.74 4.43 -9.25
N ALA A 577 12.16 3.39 -8.54
CA ALA A 577 12.40 2.08 -9.13
C ALA A 577 11.62 0.96 -8.46
N GLU A 578 11.22 -0.04 -9.24
CA GLU A 578 10.57 -1.26 -8.76
C GLU A 578 11.24 -2.50 -9.35
N SER A 579 11.38 -3.56 -8.56
CA SER A 579 12.02 -4.82 -8.94
C SER A 579 11.08 -6.00 -8.70
N ASP A 580 10.98 -6.89 -9.70
CA ASP A 580 10.19 -8.12 -9.60
C ASP A 580 10.82 -9.12 -8.63
N LEU A 581 12.15 -9.19 -8.60
CA LEU A 581 12.92 -10.01 -7.67
C LEU A 581 13.59 -9.15 -6.58
N PRO A 582 13.75 -9.65 -5.34
CA PRO A 582 14.35 -8.88 -4.26
C PRO A 582 15.82 -8.56 -4.54
N LEU A 583 16.22 -7.32 -4.25
CA LEU A 583 17.62 -6.90 -4.15
C LEU A 583 18.05 -6.93 -2.68
N PHE A 584 19.23 -7.49 -2.40
CA PHE A 584 19.68 -7.73 -1.02
C PHE A 584 20.78 -6.76 -0.56
N ARG A 585 21.58 -6.24 -1.49
CA ARG A 585 22.66 -5.30 -1.19
C ARG A 585 22.13 -3.87 -1.16
N ASP A 586 22.64 -3.09 -0.22
CA ASP A 586 22.37 -1.65 -0.18
C ASP A 586 23.25 -0.95 -1.23
N LEU A 587 22.61 -0.25 -2.18
CA LEU A 587 23.27 0.46 -3.26
C LEU A 587 24.06 1.69 -2.78
N ASN A 588 23.88 2.11 -1.52
CA ASN A 588 24.68 3.18 -0.93
C ASN A 588 26.03 2.71 -0.40
N THR A 589 26.24 1.41 -0.17
CA THR A 589 27.51 0.88 0.34
C THR A 589 28.49 0.59 -0.79
N LYS A 590 29.78 0.44 -0.44
CA LYS A 590 30.83 0.11 -1.43
C LYS A 590 30.57 -1.24 -2.08
N GLU A 591 30.10 -2.20 -1.31
CA GLU A 591 29.81 -3.57 -1.73
C GLU A 591 28.63 -3.61 -2.72
N GLY A 592 27.56 -2.85 -2.46
CA GLY A 592 26.43 -2.76 -3.39
C GLY A 592 26.80 -2.11 -4.71
N ARG A 593 27.62 -1.05 -4.67
CA ARG A 593 28.16 -0.41 -5.89
C ARG A 593 29.13 -1.32 -6.65
N GLN A 594 29.92 -2.12 -5.92
CA GLN A 594 30.79 -3.13 -6.52
C GLN A 594 29.98 -4.23 -7.23
N GLU A 595 28.86 -4.67 -6.66
CA GLU A 595 27.96 -5.63 -7.32
C GLU A 595 27.48 -5.08 -8.67
N VAL A 596 27.06 -3.81 -8.70
CA VAL A 596 26.63 -3.14 -9.96
C VAL A 596 27.79 -3.11 -10.97
N HIS A 597 28.99 -2.73 -10.54
CA HIS A 597 30.17 -2.74 -11.39
C HIS A 597 30.44 -4.13 -11.98
N ASP A 598 30.44 -5.17 -11.15
CA ASP A 598 30.74 -6.54 -11.55
C ASP A 598 29.70 -7.13 -12.51
N LYS A 599 28.42 -6.73 -12.35
CA LYS A 599 27.34 -7.08 -13.27
C LYS A 599 27.42 -6.33 -14.61
N LEU A 600 27.85 -5.07 -14.60
CA LEU A 600 27.96 -4.26 -15.83
C LEU A 600 29.18 -4.63 -16.68
N LEU A 601 30.28 -5.08 -16.06
CA LEU A 601 31.51 -5.40 -16.76
C LEU A 601 31.34 -6.41 -17.92
N PRO A 602 30.64 -7.56 -17.77
CA PRO A 602 30.40 -8.47 -18.89
C PRO A 602 29.51 -7.84 -19.97
N ILE A 603 28.51 -7.04 -19.59
CA ILE A 603 27.59 -6.37 -20.53
C ILE A 603 28.36 -5.37 -21.40
N TYR A 604 29.20 -4.53 -20.79
CA TYR A 604 30.02 -3.58 -21.54
C TYR A 604 31.12 -4.26 -22.36
N ARG A 605 31.66 -5.40 -21.91
CA ARG A 605 32.60 -6.19 -22.73
C ARG A 605 31.93 -6.65 -24.02
N ASP A 606 30.69 -7.13 -23.95
CA ASP A 606 29.93 -7.55 -25.11
C ASP A 606 29.56 -6.35 -26.01
N GLU A 607 29.20 -5.20 -25.42
CA GLU A 607 28.90 -3.96 -26.16
C GLU A 607 30.13 -3.43 -26.93
N PHE A 608 31.34 -3.60 -26.40
CA PHE A 608 32.59 -3.13 -27.00
C PHE A 608 33.39 -4.23 -27.72
N ASP A 609 32.74 -5.26 -28.25
CA ASP A 609 33.36 -6.34 -29.03
C ASP A 609 34.58 -7.00 -28.35
N GLY A 610 34.57 -7.09 -27.01
CA GLY A 610 35.65 -7.68 -26.21
C GLY A 610 36.76 -6.73 -25.76
N ASP A 611 36.68 -5.41 -26.00
CA ASP A 611 37.66 -4.44 -25.49
C ASP A 611 37.54 -4.22 -23.97
N ASN A 612 38.31 -5.02 -23.22
CA ASN A 612 38.38 -4.96 -21.76
C ASN A 612 38.74 -3.57 -21.23
N SER A 613 39.59 -2.80 -21.94
CA SER A 613 40.05 -1.50 -21.45
C SER A 613 38.96 -0.43 -21.51
N ARG A 614 38.08 -0.50 -22.51
CA ARG A 614 36.92 0.38 -22.65
C ARG A 614 35.80 -0.05 -21.72
N ALA A 615 35.52 -1.35 -21.64
CA ALA A 615 34.52 -1.89 -20.73
C ALA A 615 34.81 -1.52 -19.27
N GLN A 616 36.07 -1.65 -18.84
CA GLN A 616 36.47 -1.31 -17.48
C GLN A 616 36.38 0.18 -17.18
N ARG A 617 36.75 1.05 -18.13
CA ARG A 617 36.58 2.51 -18.00
C ARG A 617 35.10 2.88 -17.88
N ARG A 618 34.23 2.29 -18.71
CA ARG A 618 32.79 2.56 -18.68
C ARG A 618 32.13 2.06 -17.39
N ALA A 619 32.54 0.89 -16.90
CA ALA A 619 32.08 0.36 -15.61
C ALA A 619 32.52 1.26 -14.44
N GLN A 620 33.74 1.78 -14.47
CA GLN A 620 34.24 2.73 -13.47
C GLN A 620 33.49 4.07 -13.51
N GLU A 621 33.19 4.61 -14.70
CA GLU A 621 32.36 5.81 -14.85
C GLU A 621 30.96 5.61 -14.25
N ALA A 622 30.35 4.45 -14.51
CA ALA A 622 29.05 4.11 -13.94
C ALA A 622 29.10 3.98 -12.41
N ALA A 623 30.15 3.34 -11.86
CA ALA A 623 30.35 3.24 -10.42
C ALA A 623 30.55 4.62 -9.77
N ALA A 624 31.37 5.48 -10.37
CA ALA A 624 31.61 6.86 -9.90
C ALA A 624 30.33 7.73 -9.95
N LEU A 625 29.45 7.50 -10.92
CA LEU A 625 28.14 8.15 -10.98
C LEU A 625 27.26 7.74 -9.81
N LEU A 626 27.22 6.44 -9.48
CA LEU A 626 26.46 5.90 -8.35
C LEU A 626 26.97 6.41 -7.00
N GLU A 627 28.20 6.93 -6.92
CA GLU A 627 28.68 7.56 -5.69
C GLU A 627 27.97 8.86 -5.31
N GLN A 628 27.40 9.53 -6.31
CA GLN A 628 26.65 10.78 -6.16
C GLN A 628 25.15 10.54 -6.05
N VAL A 629 24.71 9.27 -6.02
CA VAL A 629 23.31 8.87 -5.95
C VAL A 629 22.98 8.41 -4.55
N ASP A 630 21.83 8.85 -4.05
CA ASP A 630 21.28 8.46 -2.76
C ASP A 630 20.03 7.60 -2.98
N VAL A 631 20.03 6.39 -2.43
CA VAL A 631 18.99 5.37 -2.66
C VAL A 631 18.31 5.00 -1.35
N VAL A 632 16.99 5.10 -1.29
CA VAL A 632 16.20 4.58 -0.17
C VAL A 632 15.47 3.33 -0.61
N ALA A 633 15.83 2.19 -0.03
CA ALA A 633 15.29 0.88 -0.38
C ALA A 633 14.16 0.46 0.57
N PHE A 634 13.00 0.09 0.04
CA PHE A 634 11.80 -0.27 0.78
C PHE A 634 11.49 -1.76 0.60
N ARG A 635 11.09 -2.40 1.70
CA ARG A 635 10.49 -3.74 1.65
C ARG A 635 9.08 -3.64 1.11
N VAL A 636 8.63 -4.64 0.37
CA VAL A 636 7.30 -4.65 -0.24
C VAL A 636 6.57 -5.91 0.17
N GLN A 637 5.37 -5.76 0.70
CA GLN A 637 4.38 -6.83 0.75
C GLN A 637 3.42 -6.58 -0.41
N ALA A 638 3.37 -7.52 -1.35
CA ALA A 638 2.46 -7.44 -2.48
C ALA A 638 1.00 -7.37 -2.00
N GLY A 639 0.20 -6.59 -2.72
CA GLY A 639 -1.19 -6.33 -2.42
C GLY A 639 -1.89 -5.65 -3.60
N ASP A 640 -3.17 -5.36 -3.42
CA ASP A 640 -3.99 -4.58 -4.35
C ASP A 640 -3.42 -3.16 -4.46
N ASP A 641 -3.40 -2.63 -5.69
CA ASP A 641 -3.08 -1.23 -5.94
C ASP A 641 -4.14 -0.36 -5.25
N ALA A 642 -3.71 0.46 -4.29
CA ALA A 642 -4.60 1.35 -3.57
C ALA A 642 -4.80 2.70 -4.27
N SER A 643 -4.17 2.94 -5.42
CA SER A 643 -4.23 4.21 -6.12
C SER A 643 -5.58 4.47 -6.77
N CYS A 644 -5.86 5.74 -7.08
CA CYS A 644 -7.05 6.14 -7.83
C CYS A 644 -7.09 5.55 -9.27
N LEU A 645 -6.00 4.94 -9.76
CA LEU A 645 -5.98 4.24 -11.04
C LEU A 645 -6.71 2.90 -10.98
N ASN A 646 -6.84 2.32 -9.77
CA ASN A 646 -7.54 1.07 -9.58
C ASN A 646 -9.05 1.30 -9.59
N LEU A 647 -9.74 0.70 -10.56
CA LEU A 647 -11.21 0.75 -10.63
C LEU A 647 -11.89 -0.10 -9.54
N TYR A 648 -11.17 -1.05 -8.96
CA TYR A 648 -11.65 -1.93 -7.90
C TYR A 648 -11.33 -1.37 -6.52
N GLN A 649 -12.18 -1.69 -5.54
CA GLN A 649 -11.90 -1.37 -4.15
C GLN A 649 -10.75 -2.27 -3.63
N PRO A 650 -9.62 -1.70 -3.17
CA PRO A 650 -8.52 -2.48 -2.62
C PRO A 650 -8.93 -3.12 -1.30
N LEU A 651 -8.79 -4.46 -1.21
CA LEU A 651 -9.10 -5.22 0.00
C LEU A 651 -7.84 -5.55 0.80
N ARG A 652 -6.70 -5.67 0.12
CA ARG A 652 -5.39 -5.93 0.73
C ARG A 652 -4.39 -4.93 0.17
N PRO A 653 -4.36 -3.67 0.64
CA PRO A 653 -3.47 -2.67 0.09
C PRO A 653 -2.01 -3.12 0.17
N ARG A 654 -1.23 -2.81 -0.87
CA ARG A 654 0.23 -2.99 -0.87
C ARG A 654 0.86 -2.25 0.32
N LEU A 655 1.83 -2.89 0.99
CA LEU A 655 2.56 -2.29 2.12
C LEU A 655 4.03 -2.10 1.79
N LEU A 656 4.56 -0.96 2.21
CA LEU A 656 5.96 -0.60 2.10
C LEU A 656 6.58 -0.48 3.49
N GLY A 657 7.68 -1.21 3.72
CA GLY A 657 8.51 -1.12 4.92
C GLY A 657 9.53 0.00 4.77
N VAL A 658 9.33 1.10 5.50
CA VAL A 658 10.18 2.30 5.49
C VAL A 658 11.41 2.09 6.37
N PRO A 659 12.64 2.19 5.84
CA PRO A 659 13.86 2.02 6.63
C PRO A 659 13.96 2.99 7.81
N VAL A 660 14.52 2.53 8.93
CA VAL A 660 14.74 3.37 10.12
C VAL A 660 15.69 4.53 9.79
N ALA A 661 16.74 4.28 9.00
CA ALA A 661 17.67 5.32 8.55
C ALA A 661 16.95 6.47 7.82
N PHE A 662 15.96 6.16 6.98
CA PHE A 662 15.15 7.18 6.31
C PHE A 662 14.29 7.97 7.31
N ILE A 663 13.64 7.29 8.27
CA ILE A 663 12.83 7.92 9.31
C ILE A 663 13.66 8.90 10.15
N GLU A 664 14.89 8.54 10.50
CA GLU A 664 15.77 9.34 11.37
C GLU A 664 16.47 10.49 10.64
N SER A 665 16.78 10.31 9.35
CA SER A 665 17.61 11.24 8.57
C SER A 665 17.06 12.66 8.39
N GLN A 666 15.77 12.90 8.68
CA GLN A 666 15.05 14.15 8.32
C GLN A 666 15.14 14.52 6.83
N GLN A 667 15.64 13.64 5.95
CA GLN A 667 15.93 13.94 4.54
C GLN A 667 14.69 14.00 3.65
N GLY A 668 13.50 13.76 4.20
CA GLY A 668 12.25 13.73 3.47
C GLY A 668 11.54 15.08 3.48
N GLY A 669 11.77 15.92 2.48
CA GLY A 669 10.93 17.11 2.18
C GLY A 669 9.51 16.75 1.69
N PHE A 670 8.93 15.65 2.17
CA PHE A 670 7.58 15.22 1.81
C PHE A 670 6.55 16.13 2.48
N ARG A 671 5.54 16.55 1.71
CA ARG A 671 4.44 17.35 2.25
C ARG A 671 3.41 16.44 2.90
N PHE A 672 3.12 16.71 4.16
CA PHE A 672 2.01 16.09 4.87
C PHE A 672 0.75 16.96 4.76
N ALA A 673 -0.37 16.34 4.40
CA ALA A 673 -1.68 16.98 4.51
C ALA A 673 -2.12 17.05 5.97
N ALA A 674 -1.94 15.96 6.71
CA ALA A 674 -2.30 15.89 8.13
C ALA A 674 -1.46 14.82 8.85
N THR A 675 -1.18 15.03 10.13
CA THR A 675 -0.41 14.09 10.96
C THR A 675 -1.03 13.98 12.35
N ALA A 676 -0.81 12.85 13.02
CA ALA A 676 -1.22 12.63 14.40
C ALA A 676 -0.21 13.18 15.43
N ALA A 677 0.74 14.02 14.99
CA ALA A 677 1.83 14.56 15.80
C ALA A 677 1.32 15.42 16.98
N ARG A 678 1.79 15.10 18.19
CA ARG A 678 1.44 15.79 19.43
C ARG A 678 2.62 16.59 20.00
N THR A 679 3.84 16.09 19.86
CA THR A 679 5.04 16.74 20.37
C THR A 679 5.69 17.64 19.31
N GLU A 680 6.55 18.57 19.74
CA GLU A 680 7.27 19.45 18.81
C GLU A 680 8.29 18.68 17.97
N ASP A 681 8.85 17.59 18.50
CA ASP A 681 9.75 16.70 17.77
C ASP A 681 9.02 15.94 16.67
N GLU A 682 7.81 15.42 16.95
CA GLU A 682 6.95 14.76 15.96
C GLU A 682 6.47 15.74 14.88
N ARG A 683 6.28 17.03 15.21
CA ARG A 683 5.91 18.04 14.21
C ARG A 683 7.07 18.39 13.30
N ARG A 684 8.30 18.43 13.83
CA ARG A 684 9.52 18.65 13.03
C ARG A 684 9.84 17.46 12.13
N ASN A 685 9.64 16.24 12.63
CA ASN A 685 9.81 15.02 11.85
C ASN A 685 8.63 14.05 12.06
N PRO A 686 7.58 14.15 11.23
CA PRO A 686 6.41 13.28 11.35
C PRO A 686 6.71 11.79 11.17
N TRP A 687 7.76 11.43 10.42
CA TRP A 687 8.09 10.03 10.15
C TRP A 687 8.34 9.19 11.41
N ILE A 688 8.73 9.83 12.51
CA ILE A 688 8.93 9.19 13.83
C ILE A 688 7.67 8.48 14.32
N LEU A 689 6.48 8.93 13.91
CA LEU A 689 5.20 8.29 14.25
C LEU A 689 5.08 6.87 13.71
N LEU A 690 5.85 6.48 12.69
CA LEU A 690 5.86 5.11 12.17
C LEU A 690 6.62 4.12 13.05
N LEU A 691 7.47 4.61 13.98
CA LEU A 691 8.27 3.75 14.84
C LEU A 691 7.36 2.86 15.72
N PRO A 692 7.85 1.68 16.16
CA PRO A 692 7.04 0.76 16.95
C PRO A 692 6.47 1.41 18.22
N GLN A 693 5.15 1.35 18.38
CA GLN A 693 4.44 1.71 19.61
C GLN A 693 3.73 0.47 20.16
N GLU A 694 3.51 0.42 21.49
CA GLU A 694 2.71 -0.65 22.10
C GLU A 694 1.27 -0.62 21.57
N GLY A 695 0.82 -1.74 21.00
CA GLY A 695 -0.53 -1.89 20.44
C GLY A 695 -0.59 -1.92 18.92
N GLN A 696 -1.33 -0.98 18.31
CA GLN A 696 -1.62 -0.98 16.87
C GLN A 696 -0.43 -0.52 16.04
N VAL A 697 -0.27 -1.07 14.82
CA VAL A 697 0.82 -0.68 13.93
C VAL A 697 0.49 0.67 13.27
N PRO A 698 1.28 1.73 13.49
CA PRO A 698 1.09 3.00 12.81
C PRO A 698 1.41 2.86 11.32
N ALA A 699 0.60 3.50 10.49
CA ALA A 699 0.77 3.50 9.04
C ALA A 699 0.50 4.90 8.46
N PHE A 700 1.25 5.25 7.42
CA PHE A 700 1.00 6.43 6.60
C PHE A 700 0.42 6.03 5.26
N GLY A 701 -0.35 6.92 4.66
CA GLY A 701 -0.85 6.74 3.30
C GLY A 701 -0.95 8.09 2.61
N GLU A 702 -1.08 8.08 1.30
CA GLU A 702 -1.44 9.30 0.58
C GLU A 702 -2.91 9.67 0.89
N LYS A 703 -3.22 10.96 1.01
CA LYS A 703 -4.52 11.47 1.44
C LYS A 703 -5.67 10.92 0.60
N ASN A 704 -5.62 11.09 -0.72
CA ASN A 704 -6.68 10.64 -1.62
C ASN A 704 -6.84 9.12 -1.58
N THR A 705 -5.71 8.41 -1.47
CA THR A 705 -5.69 6.94 -1.32
C THR A 705 -6.42 6.50 -0.05
N VAL A 706 -6.13 7.13 1.10
CA VAL A 706 -6.76 6.78 2.38
C VAL A 706 -8.24 7.16 2.40
N GLU A 707 -8.59 8.36 1.94
CA GLU A 707 -9.94 8.90 2.01
C GLU A 707 -10.87 8.24 0.99
N TRP A 708 -10.47 8.14 -0.28
CA TRP A 708 -11.33 7.68 -1.37
C TRP A 708 -11.26 6.18 -1.60
N MET A 709 -10.05 5.62 -1.67
CA MET A 709 -9.87 4.21 -2.05
C MET A 709 -10.07 3.28 -0.85
N LEU A 710 -9.53 3.68 0.31
CA LEU A 710 -9.60 2.88 1.54
C LEU A 710 -10.77 3.29 2.46
N LYS A 711 -11.50 4.36 2.13
CA LYS A 711 -12.66 4.88 2.88
C LYS A 711 -12.37 5.05 4.38
N SER A 712 -11.18 5.58 4.68
CA SER A 712 -10.68 5.80 6.03
C SER A 712 -10.28 7.27 6.20
N ARG A 713 -9.62 7.59 7.32
CA ARG A 713 -9.18 8.95 7.67
C ARG A 713 -8.03 8.89 8.66
N LEU A 714 -7.42 10.03 8.96
CA LEU A 714 -6.46 10.15 10.07
C LEU A 714 -7.08 9.62 11.38
N GLY A 715 -6.35 8.76 12.08
CA GLY A 715 -6.79 8.01 13.28
C GLY A 715 -7.70 6.81 12.98
N GLY A 716 -8.10 6.61 11.73
CA GLY A 716 -8.89 5.45 11.28
C GLY A 716 -8.07 4.15 11.30
N GLN A 717 -8.78 3.01 11.25
CA GLN A 717 -8.17 1.69 11.26
C GLN A 717 -8.39 0.98 9.93
N ILE A 718 -7.34 0.32 9.44
CA ILE A 718 -7.38 -0.54 8.25
C ILE A 718 -7.12 -1.97 8.68
N PHE A 719 -7.99 -2.88 8.25
CA PHE A 719 -7.88 -4.30 8.56
C PHE A 719 -7.13 -5.02 7.45
N LEU A 720 -6.07 -5.73 7.81
CA LEU A 720 -5.26 -6.56 6.91
C LEU A 720 -5.47 -8.04 7.25
N PRO A 721 -5.84 -8.88 6.28
CA PRO A 721 -5.92 -10.32 6.48
C PRO A 721 -4.54 -10.92 6.88
N PRO A 722 -4.48 -11.92 7.77
CA PRO A 722 -5.62 -12.60 8.40
C PRO A 722 -6.19 -11.88 9.64
N SER A 723 -5.43 -11.05 10.37
CA SER A 723 -5.90 -10.41 11.62
C SER A 723 -5.18 -9.10 12.03
N HIS A 724 -4.43 -8.45 11.14
CA HIS A 724 -3.63 -7.29 11.50
C HIS A 724 -4.43 -5.99 11.39
N ARG A 725 -4.17 -5.04 12.30
CA ARG A 725 -4.81 -3.71 12.28
C ARG A 725 -3.74 -2.64 12.16
N LEU A 726 -3.87 -1.82 11.13
CA LEU A 726 -3.09 -0.60 10.95
C LEU A 726 -3.90 0.60 11.42
N ARG A 727 -3.25 1.58 12.04
CA ARG A 727 -3.84 2.88 12.36
C ARG A 727 -3.21 3.94 11.47
N ILE A 728 -4.02 4.78 10.84
CA ILE A 728 -3.52 5.86 9.98
C ILE A 728 -3.06 7.05 10.83
N ASP A 729 -1.75 7.29 10.87
CA ASP A 729 -1.16 8.35 11.70
C ASP A 729 -0.57 9.52 10.90
N GLY A 730 -0.54 9.39 9.58
CA GLY A 730 -0.06 10.43 8.68
C GLY A 730 -0.67 10.31 7.29
N LEU A 731 -1.01 11.46 6.71
CA LEU A 731 -1.52 11.61 5.37
C LEU A 731 -0.51 12.43 4.55
N LEU A 732 0.08 11.80 3.54
CA LEU A 732 0.93 12.46 2.55
C LEU A 732 0.09 13.15 1.50
N ASN A 733 0.62 14.22 0.90
CA ASN A 733 -0.08 14.96 -0.14
C ASN A 733 0.71 14.94 -1.46
N ASP A 734 0.06 14.54 -2.56
CA ASP A 734 0.64 14.47 -3.90
C ASP A 734 1.93 13.61 -3.99
N SER A 735 2.02 12.54 -3.19
CA SER A 735 3.21 11.69 -3.13
C SER A 735 3.20 10.55 -4.16
N VAL A 736 4.37 9.98 -4.46
CA VAL A 736 4.50 8.76 -5.28
C VAL A 736 3.92 7.48 -4.67
N PHE A 737 3.51 7.54 -3.40
CA PHE A 737 3.06 6.38 -2.63
C PHE A 737 1.55 6.10 -2.76
N GLN A 738 0.84 6.68 -3.74
CA GLN A 738 -0.61 6.50 -3.91
C GLN A 738 -1.05 5.03 -4.05
N SER A 739 -0.18 4.13 -4.51
CA SER A 739 -0.51 2.72 -4.64
C SER A 739 -0.36 1.90 -3.34
N SER A 740 0.14 2.49 -2.26
CA SER A 740 0.62 1.75 -1.09
C SER A 740 0.39 2.45 0.25
N LEU A 741 0.39 1.66 1.33
CA LEU A 741 0.51 2.15 2.69
C LEU A 741 1.94 1.95 3.21
N LEU A 742 2.42 2.88 4.03
CA LEU A 742 3.77 2.91 4.58
C LEU A 742 3.74 2.51 6.04
N VAL A 743 4.60 1.58 6.45
CA VAL A 743 4.84 1.19 7.85
C VAL A 743 6.35 1.19 8.11
N SER A 744 6.81 1.38 9.34
CA SER A 744 8.25 1.25 9.59
C SER A 744 8.74 -0.17 9.31
N GLU A 745 9.98 -0.32 8.85
CA GLU A 745 10.59 -1.62 8.55
C GLU A 745 10.55 -2.60 9.74
N PRO A 746 10.79 -2.20 11.01
CA PRO A 746 10.62 -3.10 12.14
C PRO A 746 9.19 -3.60 12.31
N ASN A 747 8.19 -2.75 12.11
CA ASN A 747 6.78 -3.16 12.13
C ASN A 747 6.45 -4.06 10.94
N PHE A 748 6.98 -3.77 9.75
CA PHE A 748 6.82 -4.60 8.56
C PHE A 748 7.35 -6.01 8.82
N LEU A 749 8.55 -6.15 9.37
CA LEU A 749 9.17 -7.45 9.68
C LEU A 749 8.45 -8.18 10.83
N ARG A 750 7.82 -7.46 11.75
CA ARG A 750 6.95 -8.06 12.77
C ARG A 750 5.68 -8.65 12.16
N LEU A 751 5.11 -8.00 11.15
CA LEU A 751 3.92 -8.47 10.42
C LEU A 751 4.24 -9.60 9.43
N TYR A 752 5.40 -9.51 8.77
CA TYR A 752 5.82 -10.40 7.69
C TYR A 752 7.29 -10.85 7.89
N PRO A 753 7.55 -11.74 8.87
CA PRO A 753 8.92 -12.12 9.25
C PRO A 753 9.71 -12.83 8.15
N GLY A 754 9.03 -13.53 7.24
CA GLY A 754 9.68 -14.26 6.12
C GLY A 754 10.06 -13.40 4.92
N HIS A 755 9.75 -12.10 4.90
CA HIS A 755 10.15 -11.24 3.77
C HIS A 755 11.63 -10.85 3.84
N GLU A 756 12.32 -10.96 2.72
CA GLU A 756 13.73 -10.61 2.56
C GLU A 756 13.95 -9.66 1.38
N GLY A 757 15.10 -8.98 1.39
CA GLY A 757 15.46 -7.99 0.36
C GLY A 757 14.50 -6.81 0.21
N TYR A 758 14.71 -6.06 -0.87
CA TYR A 758 14.05 -4.81 -1.21
C TYR A 758 13.52 -4.86 -2.64
N HIS A 759 12.38 -4.22 -2.86
CA HIS A 759 11.66 -4.28 -4.15
C HIS A 759 11.24 -2.90 -4.68
N PHE A 760 11.22 -1.87 -3.83
CA PHE A 760 10.83 -0.52 -4.20
C PHE A 760 11.93 0.44 -3.74
N PHE A 761 12.31 1.38 -4.61
CA PHE A 761 13.43 2.27 -4.35
C PHE A 761 13.05 3.71 -4.70
N LEU A 762 13.40 4.64 -3.82
CA LEU A 762 13.46 6.05 -4.15
C LEU A 762 14.91 6.43 -4.41
N ILE A 763 15.15 7.16 -5.50
CA ILE A 763 16.50 7.45 -5.97
C ILE A 763 16.61 8.95 -6.20
N ARG A 764 17.62 9.56 -5.57
CA ARG A 764 17.98 10.97 -5.75
C ARG A 764 19.27 11.03 -6.55
N THR A 765 19.22 11.68 -7.71
CA THR A 765 20.37 11.85 -8.60
C THR A 765 20.76 13.32 -8.70
N PRO A 766 21.99 13.63 -9.12
CA PRO A 766 22.35 14.96 -9.59
C PRO A 766 21.45 15.42 -10.76
N GLU A 767 21.25 16.72 -10.89
CA GLU A 767 20.45 17.34 -11.94
C GLU A 767 21.02 17.01 -13.34
N GLY A 768 20.16 16.56 -14.26
CA GLY A 768 20.55 16.21 -15.64
C GLY A 768 21.23 14.84 -15.79
N LYS A 769 21.31 14.05 -14.72
CA LYS A 769 21.88 12.69 -14.71
C LYS A 769 20.83 11.59 -14.60
N GLU A 770 19.54 11.93 -14.58
CA GLU A 770 18.43 10.96 -14.41
C GLU A 770 18.49 9.82 -15.43
N ASP A 771 18.64 10.17 -16.71
CA ASP A 771 18.65 9.19 -17.82
C ASP A 771 19.87 8.28 -17.81
N GLU A 772 21.00 8.78 -17.30
CA GLU A 772 22.22 7.98 -17.19
C GLU A 772 22.10 6.98 -16.03
N VAL A 773 21.64 7.43 -14.85
CA VAL A 773 21.42 6.56 -13.69
C VAL A 773 20.36 5.51 -13.98
N ARG A 774 19.25 5.88 -14.62
CA ARG A 774 18.21 4.95 -15.07
C ARG A 774 18.81 3.82 -15.91
N ARG A 775 19.55 4.15 -16.96
CA ARG A 775 20.15 3.14 -17.86
C ARG A 775 21.11 2.22 -17.11
N VAL A 776 21.98 2.78 -16.26
CA VAL A 776 22.95 2.02 -15.47
C VAL A 776 22.25 0.99 -14.58
N LEU A 777 21.22 1.39 -13.86
CA LEU A 777 20.50 0.50 -12.94
C LEU A 777 19.65 -0.55 -13.66
N GLU A 778 18.94 -0.16 -14.73
CA GLU A 778 18.14 -1.10 -15.54
C GLU A 778 19.02 -2.13 -16.26
N LEU A 779 20.22 -1.75 -16.72
CA LEU A 779 21.19 -2.70 -17.28
C LEU A 779 21.73 -3.65 -16.21
N ALA A 780 22.13 -3.12 -15.05
CA ALA A 780 22.74 -3.92 -13.98
C ALA A 780 21.75 -4.92 -13.35
N TYR A 781 20.48 -4.56 -13.24
CA TYR A 781 19.44 -5.38 -12.58
C TYR A 781 18.30 -5.77 -13.53
N GLY A 782 18.55 -5.78 -14.84
CA GLY A 782 17.60 -6.26 -15.84
C GLY A 782 17.22 -7.74 -15.61
N ASP A 783 18.15 -8.55 -15.11
CA ASP A 783 17.91 -9.95 -14.71
C ASP A 783 16.93 -10.10 -13.53
N ARG A 784 16.73 -9.02 -12.77
CA ARG A 784 15.81 -8.94 -11.62
C ARG A 784 14.52 -8.21 -11.93
N GLY A 785 14.33 -7.74 -13.17
CA GLY A 785 13.16 -6.98 -13.58
C GLY A 785 13.12 -5.56 -12.99
N LEU A 786 14.29 -4.96 -12.68
CA LEU A 786 14.32 -3.59 -12.17
C LEU A 786 13.89 -2.61 -13.27
N ARG A 787 12.87 -1.80 -12.96
CA ARG A 787 12.38 -0.72 -13.82
C ARG A 787 12.48 0.61 -13.09
N VAL A 788 13.07 1.63 -13.74
CA VAL A 788 13.29 2.95 -13.15
C VAL A 788 12.49 3.99 -13.94
N THR A 789 11.58 4.69 -13.25
CA THR A 789 10.69 5.70 -13.83
C THR A 789 10.94 7.06 -13.19
N PRO A 790 10.96 8.16 -13.99
CA PRO A 790 10.95 9.51 -13.43
C PRO A 790 9.77 9.74 -12.48
N THR A 791 10.06 10.35 -11.33
CA THR A 791 9.05 10.68 -10.31
C THR A 791 7.92 11.55 -10.90
N THR A 792 8.27 12.48 -11.79
CA THR A 792 7.31 13.37 -12.48
C THR A 792 6.35 12.61 -13.38
N GLU A 793 6.84 11.63 -14.15
CA GLU A 793 6.02 10.77 -15.01
C GLU A 793 5.02 9.96 -14.18
N ARG A 794 5.49 9.36 -13.08
CA ARG A 794 4.64 8.59 -12.16
C ARG A 794 3.57 9.46 -11.50
N LEU A 795 3.93 10.65 -11.03
CA LEU A 795 2.97 11.58 -10.41
C LEU A 795 1.96 12.12 -11.42
N ASN A 796 2.39 12.47 -12.62
CA ASN A 796 1.49 12.91 -13.70
C ASN A 796 0.45 11.85 -14.06
N THR A 797 0.83 10.57 -14.01
CA THR A 797 -0.12 9.47 -14.23
C THR A 797 -1.23 9.47 -13.18
N TYR A 798 -0.90 9.70 -11.91
CA TYR A 798 -1.90 9.81 -10.84
C TYR A 798 -2.74 11.10 -10.94
N LEU A 799 -2.10 12.24 -11.22
CA LEU A 799 -2.79 13.53 -11.34
C LEU A 799 -3.69 13.62 -12.57
N ALA A 800 -3.39 12.88 -13.63
CA ALA A 800 -4.26 12.79 -14.80
C ALA A 800 -5.66 12.28 -14.44
N VAL A 801 -5.78 11.38 -13.45
CA VAL A 801 -7.08 10.89 -12.97
C VAL A 801 -7.76 11.86 -12.00
N VAL A 802 -7.00 12.57 -11.17
CA VAL A 802 -7.56 13.58 -10.25
C VAL A 802 -8.07 14.82 -10.98
N SER A 803 -7.54 15.10 -12.17
CA SER A 803 -7.88 16.28 -12.99
C SER A 803 -9.04 16.06 -13.97
N THR A 804 -9.49 14.82 -14.15
CA THR A 804 -10.68 14.43 -14.92
C THR A 804 -11.86 14.18 -14.00
#